data_AF-A0A2Z6UHN1-F1
#
_entry.id   AF-A0A2Z6UHN1-F1
#
_cell.length_a   1.000
_cell.length_b   1.000
_cell.length_c   1.000
_cell.angle_alpha   90.00
_cell.angle_beta   90.00
_cell.angle_gamma   90.00
#
_symmetry.space_group_name_H-M   'P 1'
#
loop_
_entity.id
_entity.type
_entity.pdbx_description
1 polymer ?
#
loop_
_entity_poly.entity_id
_entity_poly.type
_entity_poly.pdbx_seq_one_letter_code
_entity_poly.pdbx_strand_id
1 'polypeptide(L)'
;MKNFYKISVLAAAISLAACGGDDNAENFPGSLSIAGSATEGSTLTATLTDQNGVSGGNEQYSWFANGVPIAGASASTFVITAAQDGADITASVLYEDDDGFVEVASSTNSITAIANSPGEITISGSPSVGETLVANLSDANGFPDSIAFTWTADDVVIDGETGASLVLTDAQVGTAIAVSASYTDNNGFTESVSSAPTNPVSLMNNAAEFSGLTATISNDTETLTGTVTVTDADEGEASIVAETDTATTFGTFSIDEQGAWTYTLDTDNATVAALPSASDTVTDTISIASADGTTADLVITITGTDANLNVAVIRDTNDSDTGELRYVLPEDLLSGSVSLSFNRVFEATDTISGNRRDGFITLFNESNSTSGQRAILDLRIRNDEYQIRDQTFDITEVPKPGEFQDAVITWDAPDATTPPMVTITIDGVSFTTEAFAAPENAIGGVSAIAFRFADNSSVLPEEATFAVDDVKVTSDVAATTEVFSDDFESYAIGDSLDSDNDASPYNSSTSEASVAARGDFISRGEGSGNQIATITDTDSGDTGELRYQFSDDLRAATGGVLAGKVSMSFKKDDDAVEINDAFEPKDAYITLYNTLNSVGSGRAIADLRIQSEQFVLRDQDDITVPVPFRPGEWHDVEISWEAPDGDTPPMVTVTIDGVAVTTEPFMSPENALGGVRAIAFRFADNTAILPADITFNIDDVKIYTDAAGTVLEFEDDFEAYAEGDSLDTDNGASPYNSSTFQAIVTKE
;
A
#
# COMPACT_ATOMS: atom_id res chain seq x y z
N MET A 1 68.20 20.59 -19.87
CA MET A 1 69.57 20.79 -20.41
C MET A 1 69.72 22.26 -20.72
N LYS A 2 70.63 22.95 -20.03
CA LYS A 2 70.78 24.41 -20.04
C LYS A 2 71.65 24.85 -21.23
N ASN A 3 71.08 25.59 -22.19
CA ASN A 3 71.86 26.38 -23.13
C ASN A 3 72.03 27.79 -22.57
N PHE A 4 73.23 28.07 -22.06
CA PHE A 4 73.72 29.42 -21.81
C PHE A 4 74.05 30.08 -23.16
N TYR A 5 73.35 31.15 -23.53
CA TYR A 5 73.89 32.12 -24.47
C TYR A 5 74.24 33.40 -23.69
N LYS A 6 75.55 33.61 -23.55
CA LYS A 6 76.15 34.89 -23.20
C LYS A 6 75.77 35.90 -24.29
N ILE A 7 75.10 36.99 -23.93
CA ILE A 7 74.96 38.15 -24.80
C ILE A 7 75.96 39.20 -24.35
N SER A 8 76.83 39.55 -25.29
CA SER A 8 77.92 40.50 -25.18
C SER A 8 77.36 41.92 -25.04
N VAL A 9 77.67 42.60 -23.95
CA VAL A 9 77.58 44.06 -23.86
C VAL A 9 78.67 44.62 -24.76
N LEU A 10 78.30 45.13 -25.93
CA LEU A 10 79.21 45.86 -26.80
C LEU A 10 79.38 47.27 -26.23
N ALA A 11 80.32 47.42 -25.30
CA ALA A 11 80.82 48.73 -24.92
C ALA A 11 81.50 49.36 -26.15
N ALA A 12 80.84 50.36 -26.75
CA ALA A 12 81.49 51.23 -27.72
C ALA A 12 82.49 52.10 -26.96
N ALA A 13 83.74 51.67 -26.90
CA ALA A 13 84.85 52.51 -26.49
C ALA A 13 85.02 53.64 -27.52
N ILE A 14 84.53 54.84 -27.20
CA ILE A 14 84.92 56.07 -27.89
C ILE A 14 86.19 56.57 -27.23
N SER A 15 87.30 56.45 -27.95
CA SER A 15 88.58 57.02 -27.56
C SER A 15 88.58 58.53 -27.82
N LEU A 16 88.66 59.29 -26.72
CA LEU A 16 89.57 60.42 -26.48
C LEU A 16 89.95 61.33 -27.67
N ALA A 17 89.47 62.57 -27.62
CA ALA A 17 90.17 63.74 -28.16
C ALA A 17 90.13 64.86 -27.12
N ALA A 18 91.07 64.83 -26.18
CA ALA A 18 91.31 65.93 -25.25
C ALA A 18 92.16 67.03 -25.92
N CYS A 19 91.78 68.29 -25.73
CA CYS A 19 92.71 69.40 -25.79
C CYS A 19 92.31 70.50 -24.80
N GLY A 20 92.86 70.41 -23.58
CA GLY A 20 93.48 71.56 -22.91
C GLY A 20 92.77 72.16 -21.68
N GLY A 21 93.18 71.73 -20.48
CA GLY A 21 93.08 72.52 -19.24
C GLY A 21 93.07 71.71 -17.94
N ASP A 22 94.22 71.65 -17.25
CA ASP A 22 94.47 71.21 -15.86
C ASP A 22 93.91 69.87 -15.34
N ASP A 23 94.78 68.85 -15.35
CA ASP A 23 94.64 67.53 -14.73
C ASP A 23 94.69 67.60 -13.19
N ASN A 24 93.61 67.21 -12.49
CA ASN A 24 93.61 66.19 -11.40
C ASN A 24 92.23 65.89 -10.73
N ALA A 25 91.08 66.05 -11.42
CA ALA A 25 89.81 65.54 -10.90
C ALA A 25 89.73 64.02 -11.18
N GLU A 26 89.69 63.18 -10.13
CA GLU A 26 89.33 61.77 -10.30
C GLU A 26 87.87 61.72 -10.78
N ASN A 27 87.63 61.10 -11.94
CA ASN A 27 86.28 60.87 -12.45
C ASN A 27 85.55 59.84 -11.57
N PHE A 28 84.35 60.18 -11.12
CA PHE A 28 83.47 59.30 -10.36
C PHE A 28 82.24 58.96 -11.20
N PRO A 29 82.12 57.74 -11.75
CA PRO A 29 81.01 57.41 -12.62
C PRO A 29 79.66 57.49 -11.91
N GLY A 30 78.69 58.13 -12.54
CA GLY A 30 77.34 58.23 -12.00
C GLY A 30 76.56 56.92 -12.04
N SER A 31 75.50 56.88 -11.25
CA SER A 31 74.63 55.72 -11.06
C SER A 31 73.22 56.03 -11.54
N LEU A 32 72.66 55.12 -12.35
CA LEU A 32 71.29 55.21 -12.84
C LEU A 32 70.43 54.15 -12.13
N SER A 33 69.23 54.54 -11.69
CA SER A 33 68.21 53.61 -11.20
C SER A 33 66.88 53.91 -11.88
N ILE A 34 66.06 52.89 -12.06
CA ILE A 34 64.69 53.05 -12.58
C ILE A 34 63.67 52.66 -11.51
N ALA A 35 62.55 53.37 -11.44
CA ALA A 35 61.46 53.10 -10.52
C ALA A 35 60.10 53.38 -11.17
N GLY A 36 59.06 52.66 -10.73
CA GLY A 36 57.69 52.77 -11.23
C GLY A 36 56.97 51.43 -11.13
N SER A 37 55.66 51.43 -11.41
CA SER A 37 54.90 50.17 -11.52
C SER A 37 55.26 49.46 -12.83
N ALA A 38 55.29 48.13 -12.78
CA ALA A 38 55.63 47.27 -13.90
C ALA A 38 54.46 46.98 -14.85
N THR A 39 53.28 47.53 -14.60
CA THR A 39 52.08 47.25 -15.41
C THR A 39 51.98 48.13 -16.65
N GLU A 40 51.29 47.65 -17.69
CA GLU A 40 50.96 48.46 -18.87
C GLU A 40 50.28 49.78 -18.48
N GLY A 41 50.63 50.88 -19.17
CA GLY A 41 50.14 52.24 -18.90
C GLY A 41 50.85 52.95 -17.75
N SER A 42 51.65 52.24 -16.94
CA SER A 42 52.46 52.84 -15.87
C SER A 42 53.68 53.56 -16.42
N THR A 43 54.08 54.64 -15.73
CA THR A 43 55.29 55.40 -16.07
C THR A 43 56.46 54.94 -15.20
N LEU A 44 57.52 54.46 -15.84
CA LEU A 44 58.83 54.29 -15.25
C LEU A 44 59.60 55.61 -15.29
N THR A 45 60.35 55.91 -14.24
CA THR A 45 61.21 57.09 -14.13
C THR A 45 62.64 56.65 -13.89
N ALA A 46 63.57 57.19 -14.69
CA ALA A 46 65.00 56.99 -14.54
C ALA A 46 65.62 58.15 -13.75
N THR A 47 66.28 57.82 -12.64
CA THR A 47 66.94 58.77 -11.75
C THR A 47 68.45 58.58 -11.83
N LEU A 48 69.14 59.62 -12.31
CA LEU A 48 70.60 59.69 -12.37
C LEU A 48 71.13 60.39 -11.11
N THR A 49 72.18 59.84 -10.52
CA THR A 49 72.92 60.47 -9.42
C THR A 49 74.41 60.40 -9.67
N ASP A 50 75.10 61.51 -9.45
CA ASP A 50 76.56 61.62 -9.51
C ASP A 50 77.08 62.26 -8.20
N GLN A 51 78.30 61.93 -7.80
CA GLN A 51 78.91 62.39 -6.54
C GLN A 51 79.35 63.86 -6.59
N ASN A 52 79.74 64.36 -7.76
CA ASN A 52 80.16 65.76 -7.98
C ASN A 52 79.04 66.64 -8.56
N GLY A 53 77.98 66.04 -9.15
CA GLY A 53 76.82 66.73 -9.72
C GLY A 53 76.67 66.45 -11.21
N VAL A 54 75.50 66.76 -11.76
CA VAL A 54 75.21 66.58 -13.19
C VAL A 54 74.98 67.96 -13.80
N SER A 55 75.68 68.27 -14.88
CA SER A 55 75.52 69.52 -15.61
C SER A 55 74.20 69.49 -16.38
N GLY A 56 73.14 69.95 -15.70
CA GLY A 56 71.77 69.75 -16.15
C GLY A 56 71.46 70.31 -17.54
N GLY A 57 70.66 69.55 -18.32
CA GLY A 57 70.06 70.00 -19.57
C GLY A 57 70.56 69.31 -20.84
N ASN A 58 71.54 68.40 -20.74
CA ASN A 58 72.13 67.68 -21.87
C ASN A 58 71.98 66.14 -21.78
N GLU A 59 71.17 65.63 -20.84
CA GLU A 59 70.99 64.20 -20.61
C GLU A 59 70.22 63.54 -21.77
N GLN A 60 70.79 62.48 -22.35
CA GLN A 60 70.17 61.72 -23.44
C GLN A 60 69.86 60.31 -22.97
N TYR A 61 68.58 60.04 -22.71
CA TYR A 61 68.11 58.74 -22.27
C TYR A 61 67.87 57.79 -23.44
N SER A 62 67.99 56.50 -23.18
CA SER A 62 67.58 55.42 -24.08
C SER A 62 67.02 54.28 -23.23
N TRP A 63 65.83 53.81 -23.57
CA TRP A 63 65.18 52.68 -22.91
C TRP A 63 65.32 51.41 -23.74
N PHE A 64 65.39 50.25 -23.07
CA PHE A 64 65.58 48.95 -23.69
C PHE A 64 64.59 47.94 -23.13
N ALA A 65 64.08 47.07 -23.99
CA ALA A 65 63.30 45.89 -23.63
C ALA A 65 64.11 44.63 -23.97
N ASN A 66 64.41 43.79 -22.99
CA ASN A 66 65.28 42.60 -23.15
C ASN A 66 66.64 42.94 -23.81
N GLY A 67 67.18 44.13 -23.53
CA GLY A 67 68.42 44.64 -24.12
C GLY A 67 68.30 45.20 -25.55
N VAL A 68 67.11 45.23 -26.15
CA VAL A 68 66.85 45.83 -27.47
C VAL A 68 66.36 47.28 -27.29
N PRO A 69 66.93 48.27 -28.00
CA PRO A 69 66.51 49.67 -27.88
C PRO A 69 65.05 49.89 -28.28
N ILE A 70 64.31 50.64 -27.47
CA ILE A 70 62.93 51.06 -27.74
C ILE A 70 62.98 52.38 -28.51
N ALA A 71 62.60 52.36 -29.79
CA ALA A 71 62.69 53.52 -30.66
C ALA A 71 61.85 54.70 -30.15
N GLY A 72 62.48 55.88 -30.05
CA GLY A 72 61.80 57.12 -29.64
C GLY A 72 61.68 57.32 -28.12
N ALA A 73 62.05 56.34 -27.29
CA ALA A 73 62.05 56.46 -25.84
C ALA A 73 63.32 57.18 -25.36
N SER A 74 63.35 58.52 -25.46
CA SER A 74 64.51 59.36 -25.13
C SER A 74 64.34 60.27 -23.93
N ALA A 75 63.20 60.19 -23.23
CA ALA A 75 62.93 60.96 -22.02
C ALA A 75 63.46 60.24 -20.77
N SER A 76 63.59 60.99 -19.66
CA SER A 76 63.86 60.42 -18.33
C SER A 76 62.72 59.56 -17.80
N THR A 77 61.59 59.51 -18.50
CA THR A 77 60.45 58.65 -18.20
C THR A 77 60.07 57.78 -19.40
N PHE A 78 59.43 56.66 -19.12
CA PHE A 78 58.94 55.73 -20.13
C PHE A 78 57.60 55.12 -19.69
N VAL A 79 56.59 55.18 -20.56
CA VAL A 79 55.30 54.54 -20.31
C VAL A 79 55.34 53.13 -20.88
N ILE A 80 55.06 52.12 -20.06
CA ILE A 80 54.98 50.72 -20.50
C ILE A 80 53.77 50.57 -21.42
N THR A 81 53.95 49.91 -22.56
CA THR A 81 52.86 49.55 -23.49
C THR A 81 52.80 48.04 -23.65
N ALA A 82 51.72 47.48 -24.20
CA ALA A 82 51.61 46.06 -24.52
C ALA A 82 52.80 45.49 -25.33
N ALA A 83 53.52 46.33 -26.08
CA ALA A 83 54.72 45.90 -26.81
C ALA A 83 55.89 45.51 -25.90
N GLN A 84 55.83 45.81 -24.61
CA GLN A 84 56.84 45.49 -23.60
C GLN A 84 56.44 44.35 -22.69
N ASP A 85 55.25 43.76 -22.83
CA ASP A 85 54.74 42.71 -21.97
C ASP A 85 55.74 41.55 -21.78
N GLY A 86 56.03 41.21 -20.52
CA GLY A 86 56.98 40.18 -20.14
C GLY A 86 58.45 40.53 -20.37
N ALA A 87 58.78 41.72 -20.90
CA ALA A 87 60.15 42.13 -21.15
C ALA A 87 60.81 42.78 -19.94
N ASP A 88 62.11 42.53 -19.76
CA ASP A 88 62.94 43.24 -18.79
C ASP A 88 63.27 44.64 -19.34
N ILE A 89 62.74 45.66 -18.66
CA ILE A 89 62.96 47.07 -19.00
C ILE A 89 64.19 47.58 -18.26
N THR A 90 65.09 48.22 -19.02
CA THR A 90 66.30 48.88 -18.53
C THR A 90 66.47 50.24 -19.23
N ALA A 91 67.30 51.12 -18.67
CA ALA A 91 67.60 52.41 -19.26
C ALA A 91 69.12 52.66 -19.28
N SER A 92 69.58 53.47 -20.23
CA SER A 92 70.90 54.11 -20.20
C SER A 92 70.75 55.61 -20.40
N VAL A 93 71.68 56.38 -19.86
CA VAL A 93 71.76 57.83 -20.06
C VAL A 93 73.19 58.21 -20.44
N LEU A 94 73.32 59.03 -21.48
CA LEU A 94 74.55 59.76 -21.82
C LEU A 94 74.43 61.16 -21.23
N TYR A 95 75.41 61.60 -20.44
CA TYR A 95 75.39 62.91 -19.77
C TYR A 95 76.81 63.49 -19.63
N GLU A 96 76.89 64.74 -19.20
CA GLU A 96 78.14 65.42 -18.81
C GLU A 96 78.04 65.76 -17.32
N ASP A 97 79.06 65.39 -16.54
CA ASP A 97 79.13 65.74 -15.11
C ASP A 97 79.57 67.20 -14.90
N ASP A 98 79.53 67.69 -13.65
CA ASP A 98 79.92 69.07 -13.33
C ASP A 98 81.43 69.35 -13.50
N ASP A 99 82.24 68.31 -13.68
CA ASP A 99 83.67 68.39 -13.97
C ASP A 99 83.98 68.34 -15.49
N GLY A 100 82.96 68.22 -16.34
CA GLY A 100 83.06 68.25 -17.80
C GLY A 100 83.40 66.90 -18.46
N PHE A 101 83.25 65.79 -17.74
CA PHE A 101 83.40 64.44 -18.28
C PHE A 101 82.10 63.95 -18.91
N VAL A 102 82.19 63.45 -20.15
CA VAL A 102 81.06 62.82 -20.84
C VAL A 102 81.01 61.34 -20.46
N GLU A 103 79.88 60.91 -19.90
CA GLU A 103 79.71 59.59 -19.29
C GLU A 103 78.44 58.86 -19.75
N VAL A 104 78.45 57.54 -19.62
CA VAL A 104 77.28 56.68 -19.86
C VAL A 104 77.00 55.84 -18.63
N ALA A 105 75.83 56.05 -18.01
CA ALA A 105 75.33 55.22 -16.93
C ALA A 105 74.22 54.29 -17.43
N SER A 106 74.24 53.03 -16.99
CA SER A 106 73.17 52.05 -17.23
C SER A 106 72.43 51.76 -15.93
N SER A 107 71.14 51.46 -16.01
CA SER A 107 70.32 51.22 -14.82
C SER A 107 70.86 50.04 -14.03
N THR A 108 71.02 50.23 -12.72
CA THR A 108 71.51 49.21 -11.78
C THR A 108 70.48 48.10 -11.53
N ASN A 109 69.22 48.36 -11.84
CA ASN A 109 68.10 47.43 -11.75
C ASN A 109 67.37 47.33 -13.09
N SER A 110 66.58 46.25 -13.25
CA SER A 110 65.58 46.08 -14.30
C SER A 110 64.18 46.00 -13.70
N ILE A 111 63.17 46.32 -14.51
CA ILE A 111 61.74 46.13 -14.18
C ILE A 111 61.13 45.24 -15.27
N THR A 112 60.70 44.03 -14.91
CA THR A 112 60.00 43.13 -15.84
C THR A 112 58.56 43.59 -16.00
N ALA A 113 58.16 44.00 -17.21
CA ALA A 113 56.79 44.42 -17.46
C ALA A 113 55.82 43.25 -17.27
N ILE A 114 54.71 43.50 -16.56
CA ILE A 114 53.67 42.51 -16.28
C ILE A 114 52.60 42.61 -17.36
N ALA A 115 52.37 41.49 -18.06
CA ALA A 115 51.29 41.36 -19.05
C ALA A 115 49.95 41.16 -18.35
N ASN A 116 48.85 41.70 -18.92
CA ASN A 116 47.53 41.39 -18.41
C ASN A 116 47.14 39.93 -18.72
N SER A 117 46.44 39.27 -17.78
CA SER A 117 45.92 37.93 -17.94
C SER A 117 44.42 37.93 -17.65
N PRO A 118 43.56 38.10 -18.68
CA PRO A 118 42.12 38.20 -18.48
C PRO A 118 41.53 36.99 -17.75
N GLY A 119 40.61 37.25 -16.83
CA GLY A 119 39.81 36.22 -16.19
C GLY A 119 38.75 35.60 -17.09
N GLU A 120 38.12 34.57 -16.57
CA GLU A 120 37.06 33.82 -17.21
C GLU A 120 35.93 33.59 -16.21
N ILE A 121 34.68 33.73 -16.66
CA ILE A 121 33.48 33.51 -15.86
C ILE A 121 32.55 32.51 -16.53
N THR A 122 32.09 31.53 -15.76
CA THR A 122 31.12 30.51 -16.20
C THR A 122 29.96 30.45 -15.21
N ILE A 123 28.83 29.91 -15.67
CA ILE A 123 27.66 29.65 -14.82
C ILE A 123 27.58 28.15 -14.55
N SER A 124 27.36 27.77 -13.30
CA SER A 124 26.94 26.41 -12.91
C SER A 124 25.56 26.44 -12.28
N GLY A 125 24.82 25.32 -12.41
CA GLY A 125 23.43 25.19 -11.96
C GLY A 125 22.49 24.92 -13.12
N SER A 126 21.29 24.42 -12.82
CA SER A 126 20.24 24.18 -13.81
C SER A 126 19.39 25.44 -13.98
N PRO A 127 19.10 25.89 -15.22
CA PRO A 127 18.25 27.04 -15.46
C PRO A 127 16.77 26.64 -15.29
N SER A 128 16.31 26.45 -14.06
CA SER A 128 14.92 26.13 -13.74
C SER A 128 14.43 26.97 -12.55
N VAL A 129 13.15 27.33 -12.50
CA VAL A 129 12.57 28.09 -11.37
C VAL A 129 12.90 27.40 -10.04
N GLY A 130 13.25 28.17 -9.00
CA GLY A 130 13.60 27.66 -7.68
C GLY A 130 15.07 27.22 -7.54
N GLU A 131 15.76 26.92 -8.64
CA GLU A 131 17.18 26.56 -8.63
C GLU A 131 18.09 27.77 -8.48
N THR A 132 19.32 27.53 -8.01
CA THR A 132 20.35 28.57 -7.84
C THR A 132 21.43 28.45 -8.91
N LEU A 133 21.60 29.51 -9.69
CA LEU A 133 22.76 29.67 -10.57
C LEU A 133 23.93 30.27 -9.78
N VAL A 134 25.14 29.78 -10.03
CA VAL A 134 26.37 30.23 -9.38
C VAL A 134 27.37 30.68 -10.43
N ALA A 135 27.89 31.89 -10.25
CA ALA A 135 28.95 32.47 -11.06
C ALA A 135 30.32 31.97 -10.58
N ASN A 136 31.03 31.25 -11.45
CA ASN A 136 32.37 30.75 -11.21
C ASN A 136 33.38 31.63 -11.94
N LEU A 137 33.97 32.57 -11.20
CA LEU A 137 35.06 33.42 -11.70
C LEU A 137 36.42 32.74 -11.45
N SER A 138 37.27 32.75 -12.47
CA SER A 138 38.65 32.28 -12.38
C SER A 138 39.61 33.27 -13.04
N ASP A 139 40.78 33.46 -12.45
CA ASP A 139 41.83 34.33 -12.96
C ASP A 139 43.19 33.72 -12.59
N ALA A 140 44.14 33.69 -13.53
CA ALA A 140 45.43 33.04 -13.34
C ALA A 140 46.33 33.74 -12.32
N ASN A 141 46.15 35.05 -12.11
CA ASN A 141 46.90 35.84 -11.13
C ASN A 141 46.07 36.13 -9.86
N GLY A 142 44.77 35.80 -9.90
CA GLY A 142 43.83 35.90 -8.80
C GLY A 142 43.22 37.30 -8.66
N PHE A 143 42.14 37.37 -7.89
CA PHE A 143 41.35 38.58 -7.69
C PHE A 143 41.06 38.80 -6.19
N PRO A 144 40.73 40.04 -5.77
CA PRO A 144 40.37 40.36 -4.39
C PRO A 144 38.98 39.81 -4.03
N ASP A 145 38.66 39.80 -2.72
CA ASP A 145 37.36 39.35 -2.20
C ASP A 145 36.17 40.19 -2.69
N SER A 146 36.41 41.41 -3.19
CA SER A 146 35.36 42.34 -3.64
C SER A 146 35.19 42.30 -5.16
N ILE A 147 34.18 41.60 -5.63
CA ILE A 147 33.79 41.49 -7.05
C ILE A 147 32.39 42.09 -7.22
N ALA A 148 32.18 42.87 -8.28
CA ALA A 148 30.85 43.35 -8.65
C ALA A 148 30.25 42.43 -9.72
N PHE A 149 29.18 41.70 -9.37
CA PHE A 149 28.43 40.89 -10.32
C PHE A 149 27.21 41.63 -10.86
N THR A 150 26.82 41.34 -12.10
CA THR A 150 25.58 41.82 -12.71
C THR A 150 24.96 40.68 -13.51
N TRP A 151 23.76 40.26 -13.09
CA TRP A 151 22.96 39.23 -13.76
C TRP A 151 21.99 39.86 -14.76
N THR A 152 21.78 39.17 -15.87
CA THR A 152 20.88 39.59 -16.95
C THR A 152 20.02 38.44 -17.43
N ALA A 153 18.79 38.74 -17.83
CA ALA A 153 17.83 37.86 -18.51
C ALA A 153 17.56 38.44 -19.92
N ASP A 154 17.92 37.70 -20.98
CA ASP A 154 17.88 38.18 -22.38
C ASP A 154 18.48 39.60 -22.54
N ASP A 155 19.68 39.80 -22.01
CA ASP A 155 20.43 41.07 -21.98
C ASP A 155 19.81 42.21 -21.14
N VAL A 156 18.72 41.95 -20.38
CA VAL A 156 18.10 42.91 -19.46
C VAL A 156 18.57 42.64 -18.03
N VAL A 157 19.03 43.68 -17.33
CA VAL A 157 19.53 43.57 -15.95
C VAL A 157 18.41 43.11 -15.00
N ILE A 158 18.75 42.14 -14.15
CA ILE A 158 17.90 41.71 -13.03
C ILE A 158 18.20 42.61 -11.83
N ASP A 159 17.28 43.52 -11.52
CA ASP A 159 17.48 44.55 -10.49
C ASP A 159 17.71 43.93 -9.09
N GLY A 160 18.76 44.41 -8.41
CA GLY A 160 19.08 44.01 -7.03
C GLY A 160 20.01 42.79 -6.91
N GLU A 161 20.27 42.08 -8.01
CA GLU A 161 21.06 40.85 -8.00
C GLU A 161 22.54 41.12 -8.28
N THR A 162 23.30 41.37 -7.20
CA THR A 162 24.75 41.70 -7.26
C THR A 162 25.65 40.63 -6.65
N GLY A 163 25.09 39.51 -6.21
CA GLY A 163 25.83 38.40 -5.61
C GLY A 163 26.44 37.46 -6.66
N ALA A 164 27.33 36.57 -6.20
CA ALA A 164 27.88 35.48 -7.02
C ALA A 164 26.86 34.34 -7.29
N SER A 165 25.65 34.46 -6.77
CA SER A 165 24.57 33.49 -6.92
C SER A 165 23.25 34.19 -7.22
N LEU A 166 22.40 33.54 -7.99
CA LEU A 166 21.05 34.00 -8.35
C LEU A 166 20.06 32.85 -8.17
N VAL A 167 18.99 33.06 -7.38
CA VAL A 167 17.86 32.13 -7.30
C VAL A 167 16.85 32.49 -8.38
N LEU A 168 16.45 31.52 -9.20
CA LEU A 168 15.52 31.74 -10.30
C LEU A 168 14.06 31.77 -9.81
N THR A 169 13.27 32.67 -10.38
CA THR A 169 11.85 32.84 -10.08
C THR A 169 11.03 32.79 -11.36
N ASP A 170 9.70 32.72 -11.23
CA ASP A 170 8.76 32.75 -12.36
C ASP A 170 9.00 33.92 -13.33
N ALA A 171 9.54 35.04 -12.83
CA ALA A 171 9.83 36.21 -13.64
C ALA A 171 10.90 35.97 -14.73
N GLN A 172 11.72 34.93 -14.60
CA GLN A 172 12.78 34.60 -15.55
C GLN A 172 12.41 33.48 -16.54
N VAL A 173 11.24 32.83 -16.41
CA VAL A 173 10.83 31.71 -17.27
C VAL A 173 10.89 32.10 -18.75
N GLY A 174 11.52 31.23 -19.56
CA GLY A 174 11.70 31.41 -21.00
C GLY A 174 12.85 32.34 -21.40
N THR A 175 13.54 33.00 -20.46
CA THR A 175 14.68 33.88 -20.75
C THR A 175 16.01 33.16 -20.55
N ALA A 176 17.03 33.52 -21.33
CA ALA A 176 18.40 33.02 -21.12
C ALA A 176 19.14 33.91 -20.11
N ILE A 177 19.85 33.30 -19.16
CA ILE A 177 20.55 34.03 -18.09
C ILE A 177 22.03 34.17 -18.41
N ALA A 178 22.58 35.36 -18.23
CA ALA A 178 24.02 35.61 -18.30
C ALA A 178 24.49 36.44 -17.10
N VAL A 179 25.76 36.29 -16.73
CA VAL A 179 26.41 37.04 -15.65
C VAL A 179 27.65 37.74 -16.16
N SER A 180 27.89 38.95 -15.67
CA SER A 180 29.16 39.65 -15.82
C SER A 180 29.79 39.95 -14.47
N ALA A 181 31.12 39.99 -14.44
CA ALA A 181 31.90 40.38 -13.29
C ALA A 181 32.83 41.55 -13.65
N SER A 182 32.93 42.53 -12.75
CA SER A 182 33.92 43.60 -12.82
C SER A 182 34.74 43.63 -11.54
N TYR A 183 36.07 43.63 -11.69
CA TYR A 183 37.03 43.61 -10.59
C TYR A 183 38.36 44.24 -11.01
N THR A 184 39.25 44.45 -10.05
CA THR A 184 40.67 44.74 -10.33
C THR A 184 41.47 43.57 -9.81
N ASP A 185 42.27 42.95 -10.68
CA ASP A 185 43.05 41.75 -10.35
C ASP A 185 44.18 42.06 -9.34
N ASN A 186 44.91 41.03 -8.91
CA ASN A 186 46.02 41.19 -7.96
C ASN A 186 47.23 41.95 -8.54
N ASN A 187 47.30 42.09 -9.86
CA ASN A 187 48.33 42.85 -10.56
C ASN A 187 47.92 44.32 -10.80
N GLY A 188 46.69 44.71 -10.48
CA GLY A 188 46.18 46.07 -10.63
C GLY A 188 45.50 46.37 -11.97
N PHE A 189 45.20 45.35 -12.78
CA PHE A 189 44.44 45.50 -14.02
C PHE A 189 42.94 45.48 -13.73
N THR A 190 42.21 46.46 -14.26
CA THR A 190 40.75 46.47 -14.19
C THR A 190 40.16 45.59 -15.29
N GLU A 191 39.33 44.65 -14.89
CA GLU A 191 38.77 43.60 -15.73
C GLU A 191 37.24 43.68 -15.79
N SER A 192 36.70 43.27 -16.94
CA SER A 192 35.27 43.05 -17.12
C SER A 192 35.06 41.84 -18.02
N VAL A 193 34.45 40.80 -17.46
CA VAL A 193 34.25 39.50 -18.12
C VAL A 193 32.78 39.12 -18.07
N SER A 194 32.32 38.39 -19.09
CA SER A 194 30.92 37.96 -19.24
C SER A 194 30.85 36.48 -19.60
N SER A 195 29.87 35.79 -19.04
CA SER A 195 29.62 34.38 -19.35
C SER A 195 28.92 34.23 -20.71
N ALA A 196 28.92 33.01 -21.25
CA ALA A 196 27.90 32.63 -22.21
C ALA A 196 26.51 32.61 -21.52
N PRO A 197 25.42 32.89 -22.24
CA PRO A 197 24.06 32.72 -21.71
C PRO A 197 23.74 31.24 -21.48
N THR A 198 22.92 30.94 -20.47
CA THR A 198 22.35 29.61 -20.24
C THR A 198 21.35 29.24 -21.34
N ASN A 199 20.88 27.99 -21.33
CA ASN A 199 19.59 27.69 -21.97
C ASN A 199 18.47 28.50 -21.28
N PRO A 200 17.34 28.77 -21.98
CA PRO A 200 16.19 29.44 -21.39
C PRO A 200 15.74 28.78 -20.08
N VAL A 201 15.35 29.59 -19.09
CA VAL A 201 14.86 29.10 -17.80
C VAL A 201 13.56 28.33 -18.00
N SER A 202 13.52 27.08 -17.53
CA SER A 202 12.31 26.25 -17.50
C SER A 202 11.55 26.41 -16.18
N LEU A 203 10.31 25.94 -16.12
CA LEU A 203 9.66 25.66 -14.83
C LEU A 203 10.42 24.53 -14.12
N MET A 204 10.24 24.42 -12.80
CA MET A 204 10.71 23.28 -12.03
C MET A 204 9.81 22.10 -12.40
N ASN A 205 10.36 21.02 -12.96
CA ASN A 205 9.58 19.81 -13.24
C ASN A 205 9.04 19.29 -11.90
N ASN A 206 7.74 19.36 -11.73
CA ASN A 206 7.03 18.68 -10.66
C ASN A 206 6.87 17.22 -11.07
N ALA A 207 6.89 16.32 -10.08
CA ALA A 207 6.62 14.91 -10.37
C ALA A 207 5.11 14.73 -10.50
N ALA A 208 4.67 13.97 -11.50
CA ALA A 208 3.28 13.61 -11.62
C ALA A 208 2.76 12.84 -10.38
N GLU A 209 1.54 13.14 -9.97
CA GLU A 209 0.83 12.42 -8.90
C GLU A 209 -0.17 11.44 -9.52
N PHE A 210 -0.18 10.20 -9.04
CA PHE A 210 -1.05 9.12 -9.52
C PHE A 210 -2.09 8.74 -8.47
N SER A 211 -3.30 8.38 -8.90
CA SER A 211 -4.35 7.78 -8.06
C SER A 211 -5.12 6.68 -8.80
N GLY A 212 -5.84 5.82 -8.07
CA GLY A 212 -6.49 4.63 -8.63
C GLY A 212 -5.50 3.49 -8.92
N LEU A 213 -4.46 3.36 -8.09
CA LEU A 213 -3.34 2.42 -8.27
C LEU A 213 -3.59 1.02 -7.69
N THR A 214 -4.82 0.69 -7.34
CA THR A 214 -5.18 -0.62 -6.80
C THR A 214 -6.46 -1.10 -7.45
N ALA A 215 -6.52 -2.39 -7.75
CA ALA A 215 -7.76 -3.03 -8.19
C ALA A 215 -7.77 -4.50 -7.80
N THR A 216 -8.95 -5.10 -7.72
CA THR A 216 -9.13 -6.50 -7.32
C THR A 216 -9.90 -7.26 -8.38
N ILE A 217 -9.50 -8.50 -8.64
CA ILE A 217 -10.17 -9.44 -9.55
C ILE A 217 -10.23 -10.83 -8.91
N SER A 218 -11.35 -11.52 -9.06
CA SER A 218 -11.48 -12.91 -8.63
C SER A 218 -10.76 -13.86 -9.60
N ASN A 219 -10.24 -14.98 -9.10
CA ASN A 219 -9.48 -15.97 -9.87
C ASN A 219 -10.29 -16.71 -10.95
N ASP A 220 -11.61 -16.53 -10.97
CA ASP A 220 -12.55 -17.03 -11.98
C ASP A 220 -12.95 -15.97 -13.04
N THR A 221 -12.49 -14.72 -12.87
CA THR A 221 -12.86 -13.60 -13.73
C THR A 221 -11.74 -13.28 -14.70
N GLU A 222 -12.01 -13.42 -16.01
CA GLU A 222 -10.96 -13.27 -17.04
C GLU A 222 -10.50 -11.82 -17.26
N THR A 223 -11.37 -10.82 -17.13
CA THR A 223 -11.05 -9.43 -17.51
C THR A 223 -11.52 -8.43 -16.47
N LEU A 224 -10.63 -7.50 -16.12
CA LEU A 224 -10.88 -6.34 -15.27
C LEU A 224 -10.52 -5.07 -16.04
N THR A 225 -11.32 -4.03 -15.85
CA THR A 225 -11.06 -2.69 -16.40
C THR A 225 -11.05 -1.67 -15.28
N GLY A 226 -10.26 -0.62 -15.42
CA GLY A 226 -10.27 0.50 -14.49
C GLY A 226 -9.65 1.75 -15.08
N THR A 227 -9.40 2.72 -14.22
CA THR A 227 -8.82 4.01 -14.60
C THR A 227 -7.78 4.44 -13.58
N VAL A 228 -6.59 4.85 -14.04
CA VAL A 228 -5.61 5.59 -13.25
C VAL A 228 -5.76 7.07 -13.59
N THR A 229 -5.80 7.93 -12.59
CA THR A 229 -5.75 9.38 -12.80
C THR A 229 -4.34 9.87 -12.57
N VAL A 230 -3.84 10.71 -13.47
CA VAL A 230 -2.57 11.41 -13.33
C VAL A 230 -2.83 12.92 -13.27
N THR A 231 -2.24 13.59 -12.28
CA THR A 231 -2.24 15.04 -12.19
C THR A 231 -0.81 15.55 -12.15
N ASP A 232 -0.56 16.63 -12.87
CA ASP A 232 0.75 17.27 -12.92
C ASP A 232 0.58 18.80 -12.84
N ALA A 233 1.49 19.47 -12.15
CA ALA A 233 1.52 20.92 -12.08
C ALA A 233 2.12 21.55 -13.35
N ASP A 234 2.90 20.79 -14.12
CA ASP A 234 3.46 21.19 -15.40
C ASP A 234 2.43 21.07 -16.54
N GLU A 235 2.23 22.18 -17.26
CA GLU A 235 1.18 22.29 -18.28
C GLU A 235 1.42 21.31 -19.43
N GLY A 236 0.52 20.33 -19.57
CA GLY A 236 0.54 19.33 -20.64
C GLY A 236 1.24 18.02 -20.29
N GLU A 237 1.71 17.85 -19.06
CA GLU A 237 2.43 16.65 -18.60
C GLU A 237 1.55 15.65 -17.83
N ALA A 238 0.31 16.05 -17.50
CA ALA A 238 -0.74 15.20 -16.93
C ALA A 238 -1.31 14.18 -17.93
N SER A 239 -0.48 13.25 -18.40
CA SER A 239 -0.88 12.12 -19.27
C SER A 239 -0.02 10.88 -19.01
N ILE A 240 -0.57 9.71 -19.32
CA ILE A 240 0.08 8.41 -19.13
C ILE A 240 0.78 7.96 -20.41
N VAL A 241 1.92 7.27 -20.27
CA VAL A 241 2.56 6.54 -21.37
C VAL A 241 1.77 5.27 -21.64
N ALA A 242 1.13 5.20 -22.80
CA ALA A 242 0.30 4.05 -23.16
C ALA A 242 1.10 2.75 -23.27
N GLU A 243 0.51 1.66 -22.77
CA GLU A 243 1.01 0.30 -22.91
C GLU A 243 -0.04 -0.60 -23.57
N THR A 244 0.41 -1.61 -24.29
CA THR A 244 -0.50 -2.51 -25.03
C THR A 244 0.01 -3.93 -24.96
N ASP A 245 -0.86 -4.82 -24.48
CA ASP A 245 -0.63 -6.26 -24.34
C ASP A 245 0.69 -6.60 -23.60
N THR A 246 1.04 -5.82 -22.58
CA THR A 246 2.21 -6.05 -21.73
C THR A 246 1.96 -7.29 -20.88
N ALA A 247 2.80 -8.32 -21.01
CA ALA A 247 2.72 -9.51 -20.18
C ALA A 247 3.13 -9.20 -18.73
N THR A 248 2.35 -9.68 -17.77
CA THR A 248 2.57 -9.51 -16.33
C THR A 248 2.85 -10.88 -15.68
N THR A 249 2.81 -10.98 -14.35
CA THR A 249 3.08 -12.24 -13.64
C THR A 249 1.93 -13.25 -13.81
N PHE A 250 0.69 -12.78 -13.75
CA PHE A 250 -0.52 -13.59 -13.74
C PHE A 250 -1.45 -13.27 -14.92
N GLY A 251 -1.07 -12.40 -15.86
CA GLY A 251 -1.95 -12.00 -16.95
C GLY A 251 -1.30 -11.10 -18.01
N THR A 252 -2.11 -10.26 -18.63
CA THR A 252 -1.71 -9.24 -19.61
C THR A 252 -2.40 -7.91 -19.34
N PHE A 253 -1.68 -6.80 -19.53
CA PHE A 253 -2.14 -5.45 -19.20
C PHE A 253 -2.03 -4.48 -20.39
N SER A 254 -2.98 -3.55 -20.50
CA SER A 254 -2.96 -2.41 -21.43
C SER A 254 -3.50 -1.16 -20.75
N ILE A 255 -2.93 0.00 -21.03
CA ILE A 255 -3.40 1.32 -20.55
C ILE A 255 -3.27 2.36 -21.67
N ASP A 256 -4.24 3.25 -21.80
CA ASP A 256 -4.17 4.37 -22.76
C ASP A 256 -3.63 5.67 -22.14
N GLU A 257 -3.41 6.69 -22.97
CA GLU A 257 -2.88 7.99 -22.54
C GLU A 257 -3.83 8.75 -21.58
N GLN A 258 -5.11 8.35 -21.52
CA GLN A 258 -6.12 8.91 -20.62
C GLN A 258 -6.23 8.12 -19.30
N GLY A 259 -5.45 7.04 -19.17
CA GLY A 259 -5.38 6.19 -17.99
C GLY A 259 -6.45 5.12 -17.90
N ALA A 260 -7.27 4.93 -18.94
CA ALA A 260 -8.18 3.78 -18.98
C ALA A 260 -7.37 2.51 -19.28
N TRP A 261 -7.54 1.49 -18.45
CA TRP A 261 -6.77 0.26 -18.56
C TRP A 261 -7.63 -0.99 -18.57
N THR A 262 -7.06 -2.07 -19.10
CA THR A 262 -7.62 -3.42 -19.11
C THR A 262 -6.54 -4.41 -18.66
N TYR A 263 -6.91 -5.27 -17.72
CA TYR A 263 -6.11 -6.40 -17.26
C TYR A 263 -6.86 -7.69 -17.60
N THR A 264 -6.20 -8.63 -18.25
CA THR A 264 -6.73 -9.96 -18.56
C THR A 264 -5.95 -11.00 -17.76
N LEU A 265 -6.63 -11.66 -16.83
CA LEU A 265 -6.07 -12.68 -15.94
C LEU A 265 -5.91 -14.01 -16.68
N ASP A 266 -4.78 -14.69 -16.48
CA ASP A 266 -4.57 -16.08 -16.87
C ASP A 266 -5.14 -16.99 -15.77
N THR A 267 -6.42 -17.32 -15.88
CA THR A 267 -7.14 -18.16 -14.90
C THR A 267 -6.61 -19.61 -14.86
N ASP A 268 -5.93 -20.06 -15.93
CA ASP A 268 -5.26 -21.37 -15.99
C ASP A 268 -3.90 -21.38 -15.25
N ASN A 269 -3.44 -20.23 -14.75
CA ASN A 269 -2.21 -20.14 -13.97
C ASN A 269 -2.34 -20.96 -12.67
N ALA A 270 -1.46 -21.94 -12.47
CA ALA A 270 -1.56 -22.89 -11.36
C ALA A 270 -1.54 -22.24 -9.96
N THR A 271 -0.99 -21.04 -9.79
CA THR A 271 -1.03 -20.30 -8.51
C THR A 271 -2.38 -19.61 -8.32
N VAL A 272 -2.93 -19.02 -9.38
CA VAL A 272 -4.24 -18.35 -9.39
C VAL A 272 -5.36 -19.37 -9.21
N ALA A 273 -5.30 -20.48 -9.94
CA ALA A 273 -6.27 -21.58 -9.85
C ALA A 273 -6.23 -22.33 -8.50
N ALA A 274 -5.18 -22.14 -7.71
CA ALA A 274 -5.01 -22.79 -6.41
C ALA A 274 -5.37 -21.88 -5.22
N LEU A 275 -6.03 -20.74 -5.46
CA LEU A 275 -6.58 -19.89 -4.40
C LEU A 275 -7.97 -20.41 -4.00
N PRO A 276 -8.13 -21.01 -2.81
CA PRO A 276 -9.34 -21.73 -2.45
C PRO A 276 -10.45 -20.84 -1.83
N SER A 277 -10.12 -19.63 -1.39
CA SER A 277 -11.10 -18.74 -0.74
C SER A 277 -10.87 -17.28 -1.10
N ALA A 278 -11.86 -16.42 -0.83
CA ALA A 278 -11.73 -14.97 -0.99
C ALA A 278 -10.64 -14.36 -0.09
N SER A 279 -10.23 -15.06 0.98
CA SER A 279 -9.13 -14.64 1.86
C SER A 279 -7.73 -14.99 1.31
N ASP A 280 -7.64 -15.92 0.37
CA ASP A 280 -6.39 -16.30 -0.29
C ASP A 280 -6.13 -15.38 -1.48
N THR A 281 -5.00 -14.68 -1.44
CA THR A 281 -4.68 -13.68 -2.47
C THR A 281 -3.26 -13.79 -2.99
N VAL A 282 -3.08 -13.38 -4.25
CA VAL A 282 -1.77 -13.04 -4.83
C VAL A 282 -1.87 -11.68 -5.51
N THR A 283 -0.74 -11.01 -5.68
CA THR A 283 -0.71 -9.67 -6.31
C THR A 283 0.12 -9.69 -7.59
N ASP A 284 -0.39 -9.03 -8.63
CA ASP A 284 0.36 -8.66 -9.82
C ASP A 284 0.67 -7.16 -9.77
N THR A 285 1.95 -6.79 -9.81
CA THR A 285 2.39 -5.39 -9.71
C THR A 285 2.87 -4.91 -11.06
N ILE A 286 2.25 -3.85 -11.57
CA ILE A 286 2.43 -3.34 -12.92
C ILE A 286 2.98 -1.91 -12.81
N SER A 287 4.18 -1.68 -13.33
CA SER A 287 4.80 -0.36 -13.31
C SER A 287 4.33 0.47 -14.50
N ILE A 288 3.74 1.64 -14.23
CA ILE A 288 3.26 2.60 -15.23
C ILE A 288 4.05 3.91 -15.14
N ALA A 289 4.05 4.70 -16.21
CA ALA A 289 4.77 5.97 -16.27
C ALA A 289 3.91 7.11 -16.86
N SER A 290 4.14 8.33 -16.40
CA SER A 290 3.61 9.56 -16.98
C SER A 290 4.52 10.12 -18.07
N ALA A 291 4.03 11.10 -18.81
CA ALA A 291 4.76 11.73 -19.92
C ALA A 291 6.08 12.42 -19.49
N ASP A 292 6.18 12.88 -18.24
CA ASP A 292 7.39 13.46 -17.63
C ASP A 292 8.42 12.39 -17.19
N GLY A 293 8.04 11.10 -17.22
CA GLY A 293 8.85 9.96 -16.81
C GLY A 293 8.73 9.59 -15.32
N THR A 294 7.83 10.22 -14.56
CA THR A 294 7.49 9.77 -13.20
C THR A 294 6.79 8.41 -13.27
N THR A 295 7.14 7.49 -12.37
CA THR A 295 6.64 6.10 -12.37
C THR A 295 5.82 5.80 -11.13
N ALA A 296 4.79 4.95 -11.28
CA ALA A 296 3.98 4.42 -10.19
C ALA A 296 3.69 2.93 -10.40
N ASP A 297 3.32 2.23 -9.33
CA ASP A 297 2.96 0.81 -9.38
C ASP A 297 1.44 0.65 -9.21
N LEU A 298 0.78 0.09 -10.22
CA LEU A 298 -0.60 -0.41 -10.14
C LEU A 298 -0.57 -1.84 -9.61
N VAL A 299 -1.24 -2.06 -8.48
CA VAL A 299 -1.32 -3.37 -7.83
C VAL A 299 -2.68 -4.00 -8.12
N ILE A 300 -2.66 -5.12 -8.84
CA ILE A 300 -3.84 -5.96 -9.06
C ILE A 300 -3.82 -7.09 -8.03
N THR A 301 -4.77 -7.09 -7.11
CA THR A 301 -4.98 -8.18 -6.15
C THR A 301 -5.88 -9.22 -6.78
N ILE A 302 -5.40 -10.45 -6.88
CA ILE A 302 -6.15 -11.60 -7.37
C ILE A 302 -6.60 -12.39 -6.14
N THR A 303 -7.91 -12.47 -5.92
CA THR A 303 -8.51 -13.22 -4.82
C THR A 303 -8.99 -14.58 -5.32
N GLY A 304 -8.95 -15.60 -4.47
CA GLY A 304 -9.78 -16.77 -4.72
C GLY A 304 -11.27 -16.39 -4.71
N THR A 305 -12.13 -17.22 -5.25
CA THR A 305 -13.54 -17.24 -4.91
C THR A 305 -13.74 -18.14 -3.69
N ASP A 306 -14.74 -17.86 -2.84
CA ASP A 306 -15.14 -18.83 -1.81
C ASP A 306 -15.64 -20.09 -2.50
N ALA A 307 -14.77 -21.09 -2.59
CA ALA A 307 -15.02 -22.36 -3.24
C ALA A 307 -15.83 -23.32 -2.34
N ASN A 308 -16.65 -22.80 -1.42
CA ASN A 308 -17.41 -23.62 -0.47
C ASN A 308 -18.84 -23.09 -0.32
N LEU A 309 -19.51 -22.81 -1.44
CA LEU A 309 -20.93 -22.50 -1.40
C LEU A 309 -21.77 -23.75 -1.45
N ASN A 310 -21.26 -24.91 -1.87
CA ASN A 310 -22.03 -26.12 -2.02
C ASN A 310 -21.57 -27.18 -1.02
N VAL A 311 -22.52 -27.83 -0.37
CA VAL A 311 -22.24 -28.95 0.54
C VAL A 311 -23.16 -30.12 0.23
N ALA A 312 -22.73 -31.34 0.53
CA ALA A 312 -23.63 -32.47 0.54
C ALA A 312 -24.46 -32.47 1.82
N VAL A 313 -25.77 -32.51 1.66
CA VAL A 313 -26.74 -32.54 2.75
C VAL A 313 -27.45 -33.87 2.77
N ILE A 314 -27.42 -34.50 3.93
CA ILE A 314 -28.06 -35.78 4.22
C ILE A 314 -29.28 -35.52 5.08
N ARG A 315 -30.41 -36.07 4.66
CA ARG A 315 -31.71 -35.99 5.35
C ARG A 315 -32.25 -37.39 5.58
N ASP A 316 -33.13 -37.54 6.57
CA ASP A 316 -33.79 -38.81 6.90
C ASP A 316 -35.30 -38.64 6.76
N THR A 317 -35.79 -38.55 5.52
CA THR A 317 -37.20 -38.30 5.21
C THR A 317 -38.02 -39.59 5.02
N ASN A 318 -37.37 -40.76 5.06
CA ASN A 318 -37.97 -42.07 4.81
C ASN A 318 -37.71 -43.06 5.97
N ASP A 319 -38.76 -43.77 6.43
CA ASP A 319 -38.68 -44.68 7.59
C ASP A 319 -38.05 -46.06 7.30
N SER A 320 -37.61 -46.29 6.07
CA SER A 320 -37.12 -47.59 5.58
C SER A 320 -35.59 -47.75 5.65
N ASP A 321 -34.89 -46.65 5.82
CA ASP A 321 -33.46 -46.46 5.68
C ASP A 321 -32.96 -45.43 6.69
N THR A 322 -31.67 -45.14 6.64
CA THR A 322 -31.08 -43.99 7.31
C THR A 322 -30.69 -43.06 6.16
N GLY A 323 -30.92 -41.77 6.29
CA GLY A 323 -30.25 -40.80 5.42
C GLY A 323 -28.76 -41.13 5.36
N GLU A 324 -28.20 -41.35 4.17
CA GLU A 324 -26.83 -41.83 4.01
C GLU A 324 -26.18 -41.25 2.75
N LEU A 325 -25.00 -40.66 2.88
CA LEU A 325 -24.07 -40.42 1.79
C LEU A 325 -22.92 -41.43 1.89
N ARG A 326 -22.74 -42.28 0.89
CA ARG A 326 -21.74 -43.36 0.89
C ARG A 326 -20.81 -43.31 -0.29
N TYR A 327 -19.51 -43.32 -0.02
CA TYR A 327 -18.48 -43.56 -1.02
C TYR A 327 -17.91 -44.98 -0.89
N VAL A 328 -18.02 -45.78 -1.94
CA VAL A 328 -17.41 -47.12 -2.01
C VAL A 328 -16.04 -47.00 -2.66
N LEU A 329 -15.01 -47.45 -1.94
CA LEU A 329 -13.63 -47.38 -2.42
C LEU A 329 -13.41 -48.37 -3.58
N PRO A 330 -12.55 -48.03 -4.55
CA PRO A 330 -12.24 -48.91 -5.68
C PRO A 330 -11.52 -50.20 -5.24
N GLU A 331 -10.83 -50.17 -4.10
CA GLU A 331 -10.23 -51.31 -3.41
C GLU A 331 -10.13 -51.09 -1.89
N ASP A 332 -10.01 -52.16 -1.12
CA ASP A 332 -9.88 -52.08 0.34
C ASP A 332 -8.52 -51.49 0.74
N LEU A 333 -8.53 -50.41 1.51
CA LEU A 333 -7.33 -49.71 1.96
C LEU A 333 -6.91 -50.15 3.37
N LEU A 334 -5.81 -50.90 3.50
CA LEU A 334 -5.28 -51.31 4.82
C LEU A 334 -4.81 -50.12 5.66
N SER A 335 -4.36 -49.04 5.03
CA SER A 335 -3.98 -47.79 5.67
C SER A 335 -4.56 -46.62 4.90
N GLY A 336 -4.79 -45.49 5.57
CA GLY A 336 -5.25 -44.28 4.91
C GLY A 336 -5.72 -43.20 5.87
N SER A 337 -6.25 -42.15 5.28
CA SER A 337 -6.94 -41.08 6.00
C SER A 337 -8.20 -40.65 5.27
N VAL A 338 -9.15 -40.10 6.02
CA VAL A 338 -10.23 -39.26 5.49
C VAL A 338 -10.19 -37.93 6.23
N SER A 339 -10.20 -36.83 5.49
CA SER A 339 -10.48 -35.49 5.99
C SER A 339 -11.79 -34.99 5.41
N LEU A 340 -12.53 -34.20 6.19
CA LEU A 340 -13.77 -33.56 5.77
C LEU A 340 -14.12 -32.40 6.70
N SER A 341 -14.98 -31.49 6.24
CA SER A 341 -15.74 -30.59 7.09
C SER A 341 -17.16 -31.12 7.25
N PHE A 342 -17.75 -31.03 8.44
CA PHE A 342 -19.11 -31.48 8.67
C PHE A 342 -19.87 -30.55 9.59
N ASN A 343 -21.17 -30.53 9.42
CA ASN A 343 -22.08 -29.80 10.28
C ASN A 343 -23.34 -30.62 10.51
N ARG A 344 -23.85 -30.60 11.73
CA ARG A 344 -25.13 -31.20 12.08
C ARG A 344 -26.06 -30.13 12.61
N VAL A 345 -27.15 -29.85 11.89
CA VAL A 345 -28.17 -28.86 12.26
C VAL A 345 -29.44 -29.56 12.75
N PHE A 346 -29.79 -29.40 14.04
CA PHE A 346 -31.07 -29.83 14.64
C PHE A 346 -31.22 -29.37 16.11
N GLU A 347 -32.38 -28.80 16.53
CA GLU A 347 -33.04 -29.08 17.84
C GLU A 347 -34.45 -28.45 18.02
N ALA A 348 -35.44 -29.25 18.45
CA ALA A 348 -36.55 -28.80 19.31
C ALA A 348 -37.11 -30.01 20.09
N THR A 349 -36.58 -30.27 21.30
CA THR A 349 -36.97 -31.38 22.20
C THR A 349 -36.82 -32.77 21.58
N ASP A 350 -35.60 -33.28 21.67
CA ASP A 350 -35.09 -34.61 21.28
C ASP A 350 -35.87 -35.83 21.85
N THR A 351 -37.17 -35.95 21.54
CA THR A 351 -38.01 -37.16 21.65
C THR A 351 -39.25 -37.09 20.74
N ILE A 352 -39.15 -37.54 19.49
CA ILE A 352 -40.27 -38.23 18.87
C ILE A 352 -40.14 -39.71 19.28
N SER A 353 -40.96 -40.15 20.24
CA SER A 353 -40.96 -41.53 20.79
C SER A 353 -39.80 -41.95 21.73
N GLY A 354 -39.00 -41.03 22.28
CA GLY A 354 -38.08 -41.36 23.37
C GLY A 354 -36.62 -41.67 22.99
N ASN A 355 -36.22 -41.53 21.73
CA ASN A 355 -34.84 -41.81 21.30
C ASN A 355 -34.18 -40.59 20.62
N ARG A 356 -32.97 -40.25 21.08
CA ARG A 356 -32.08 -39.26 20.47
C ARG A 356 -31.61 -39.73 19.08
N ARG A 357 -31.47 -38.83 18.11
CA ARG A 357 -30.99 -39.16 16.75
C ARG A 357 -29.73 -38.34 16.40
N ASP A 358 -28.68 -39.07 16.08
CA ASP A 358 -27.31 -38.58 15.97
C ASP A 358 -26.83 -38.59 14.51
N GLY A 359 -25.81 -37.79 14.21
CA GLY A 359 -25.03 -37.97 12.98
C GLY A 359 -24.00 -39.08 13.16
N PHE A 360 -23.57 -39.69 12.06
CA PHE A 360 -22.54 -40.72 12.07
C PHE A 360 -21.52 -40.52 10.97
N ILE A 361 -20.24 -40.67 11.31
CA ILE A 361 -19.16 -40.92 10.35
C ILE A 361 -18.70 -42.36 10.54
N THR A 362 -18.85 -43.18 9.50
CA THR A 362 -18.61 -44.63 9.57
C THR A 362 -17.58 -45.08 8.55
N LEU A 363 -16.55 -45.79 9.00
CA LEU A 363 -15.55 -46.47 8.16
C LEU A 363 -15.84 -47.97 8.13
N PHE A 364 -16.33 -48.49 7.01
CA PHE A 364 -16.69 -49.89 6.86
C PHE A 364 -15.54 -50.73 6.30
N ASN A 365 -15.34 -51.92 6.85
CA ASN A 365 -14.45 -52.95 6.27
C ASN A 365 -15.16 -53.94 5.34
N GLU A 366 -16.47 -53.78 5.14
CA GLU A 366 -17.27 -54.50 4.14
C GLU A 366 -18.18 -53.49 3.41
N SER A 367 -18.05 -53.34 2.09
CA SER A 367 -18.68 -52.24 1.33
C SER A 367 -20.20 -52.25 1.31
N ASN A 368 -20.82 -53.42 1.52
CA ASN A 368 -22.28 -53.61 1.55
C ASN A 368 -22.86 -53.69 2.98
N SER A 369 -22.06 -53.42 4.01
CA SER A 369 -22.54 -53.43 5.39
C SER A 369 -23.44 -52.24 5.66
N THR A 370 -24.63 -52.52 6.20
CA THR A 370 -25.60 -51.52 6.70
C THR A 370 -25.62 -51.42 8.23
N SER A 371 -24.73 -52.15 8.93
CA SER A 371 -24.63 -52.13 10.39
C SER A 371 -23.28 -51.58 10.84
N GLY A 372 -23.32 -50.52 11.64
CA GLY A 372 -22.13 -49.94 12.27
C GLY A 372 -21.45 -50.84 13.32
N GLN A 373 -22.12 -51.90 13.80
CA GLN A 373 -21.63 -52.80 14.87
C GLN A 373 -20.40 -53.65 14.48
N ARG A 374 -19.95 -53.56 13.22
CA ARG A 374 -18.77 -54.27 12.71
C ARG A 374 -17.83 -53.36 11.92
N ALA A 375 -18.06 -52.05 11.95
CA ALA A 375 -17.25 -51.07 11.27
C ALA A 375 -15.87 -50.91 11.94
N ILE A 376 -14.88 -50.43 11.18
CA ILE A 376 -13.58 -50.01 11.71
C ILE A 376 -13.75 -48.83 12.66
N LEU A 377 -14.61 -47.89 12.28
CA LEU A 377 -15.03 -46.76 13.09
C LEU A 377 -16.51 -46.49 12.86
N ASP A 378 -17.22 -46.15 13.93
CA ASP A 378 -18.58 -45.62 13.85
C ASP A 378 -18.70 -44.47 14.87
N LEU A 379 -18.27 -43.29 14.44
CA LEU A 379 -18.27 -42.07 15.23
C LEU A 379 -19.68 -41.47 15.25
N ARG A 380 -20.29 -41.44 16.43
CA ARG A 380 -21.60 -40.88 16.74
C ARG A 380 -21.45 -39.42 17.18
N ILE A 381 -22.20 -38.54 16.53
CA ILE A 381 -22.16 -37.09 16.70
C ILE A 381 -23.50 -36.65 17.31
N ARG A 382 -23.51 -36.34 18.60
CA ARG A 382 -24.69 -35.81 19.31
C ARG A 382 -24.64 -34.28 19.41
N ASN A 383 -25.63 -33.71 20.09
CA ASN A 383 -25.62 -32.30 20.43
C ASN A 383 -24.59 -31.97 21.51
N ASP A 384 -24.40 -32.89 22.46
CA ASP A 384 -23.63 -32.66 23.69
C ASP A 384 -22.38 -33.55 23.80
N GLU A 385 -22.20 -34.52 22.90
CA GLU A 385 -21.16 -35.55 23.05
C GLU A 385 -20.80 -36.21 21.71
N TYR A 386 -19.50 -36.41 21.50
CA TYR A 386 -19.01 -37.40 20.54
C TYR A 386 -18.88 -38.78 21.19
N GLN A 387 -19.29 -39.85 20.51
CA GLN A 387 -19.14 -41.21 21.01
C GLN A 387 -18.68 -42.15 19.91
N ILE A 388 -17.73 -43.03 20.20
CA ILE A 388 -17.43 -44.16 19.31
C ILE A 388 -18.34 -45.34 19.73
N ARG A 389 -19.16 -45.84 18.80
CA ARG A 389 -20.07 -46.96 19.09
C ARG A 389 -19.26 -48.21 19.44
N ASP A 390 -19.71 -48.96 20.44
CA ASP A 390 -19.08 -50.20 20.97
C ASP A 390 -17.70 -50.03 21.64
N GLN A 391 -17.26 -48.79 21.87
CA GLN A 391 -16.06 -48.46 22.65
C GLN A 391 -16.36 -47.34 23.66
N THR A 392 -15.48 -47.10 24.63
CA THR A 392 -15.68 -46.05 25.64
C THR A 392 -14.36 -45.31 25.85
N PHE A 393 -14.41 -43.99 25.65
CA PHE A 393 -13.29 -43.08 25.77
C PHE A 393 -13.74 -41.82 26.52
N ASP A 394 -12.82 -41.19 27.24
CA ASP A 394 -13.05 -39.85 27.80
C ASP A 394 -12.72 -38.83 26.70
N ILE A 395 -13.75 -38.36 25.99
CA ILE A 395 -13.60 -37.39 24.89
C ILE A 395 -13.74 -35.98 25.48
N THR A 396 -12.78 -35.11 25.19
CA THR A 396 -12.75 -33.74 25.72
C THR A 396 -13.38 -32.72 24.78
N GLU A 397 -13.47 -33.05 23.49
CA GLU A 397 -14.09 -32.19 22.48
C GLU A 397 -15.61 -32.31 22.53
N VAL A 398 -16.31 -31.20 22.37
CA VAL A 398 -17.77 -31.13 22.40
C VAL A 398 -18.25 -30.79 21.00
N PRO A 399 -19.26 -31.50 20.46
CA PRO A 399 -19.86 -31.11 19.19
C PRO A 399 -20.37 -29.67 19.24
N LYS A 400 -20.25 -28.96 18.12
CA LYS A 400 -20.84 -27.64 17.91
C LYS A 400 -21.94 -27.75 16.84
N PRO A 401 -23.15 -28.21 17.19
CA PRO A 401 -24.25 -28.32 16.23
C PRO A 401 -24.48 -26.99 15.53
N GLY A 402 -24.56 -27.05 14.20
CA GLY A 402 -24.74 -25.90 13.35
C GLY A 402 -23.46 -25.10 13.05
N GLU A 403 -22.34 -25.39 13.67
CA GLU A 403 -21.04 -24.95 13.15
C GLU A 403 -20.38 -26.07 12.35
N PHE A 404 -19.76 -25.72 11.23
CA PHE A 404 -18.88 -26.64 10.52
C PHE A 404 -17.64 -26.93 11.37
N GLN A 405 -17.32 -28.21 11.50
CA GLN A 405 -16.17 -28.73 12.23
C GLN A 405 -15.35 -29.63 11.31
N ASP A 406 -14.03 -29.59 11.44
CA ASP A 406 -13.13 -30.31 10.55
C ASP A 406 -12.66 -31.61 11.18
N ALA A 407 -12.95 -32.74 10.54
CA ALA A 407 -12.49 -34.04 10.96
C ALA A 407 -11.29 -34.52 10.15
N VAL A 408 -10.32 -35.14 10.84
CA VAL A 408 -9.32 -36.01 10.21
C VAL A 408 -9.30 -37.34 10.93
N ILE A 409 -9.58 -38.41 10.21
CA ILE A 409 -9.57 -39.79 10.71
C ILE A 409 -8.50 -40.57 9.96
N THR A 410 -7.60 -41.24 10.68
CA THR A 410 -6.61 -42.15 10.07
C THR A 410 -6.85 -43.58 10.51
N TRP A 411 -6.49 -44.53 9.66
CA TRP A 411 -6.45 -45.96 10.02
C TRP A 411 -5.16 -46.59 9.51
N ASP A 412 -4.64 -47.54 10.28
CA ASP A 412 -3.43 -48.30 9.92
C ASP A 412 -3.55 -49.75 10.39
N ALA A 413 -3.85 -50.66 9.46
CA ALA A 413 -3.84 -52.10 9.67
C ALA A 413 -2.49 -52.68 9.21
N PRO A 414 -1.75 -53.38 10.08
CA PRO A 414 -0.47 -53.98 9.71
C PRO A 414 -0.62 -55.14 8.72
N ASP A 415 -1.79 -55.79 8.69
CA ASP A 415 -2.18 -56.80 7.71
C ASP A 415 -3.72 -56.95 7.65
N ALA A 416 -4.21 -57.71 6.68
CA ALA A 416 -5.64 -57.93 6.46
C ALA A 416 -6.35 -58.76 7.56
N THR A 417 -5.62 -59.22 8.60
CA THR A 417 -6.16 -60.07 9.67
C THR A 417 -6.10 -59.41 11.04
N THR A 418 -5.52 -58.21 11.13
CA THR A 418 -5.35 -57.45 12.38
C THR A 418 -6.24 -56.22 12.33
N PRO A 419 -6.97 -55.88 13.41
CA PRO A 419 -7.75 -54.65 13.47
C PRO A 419 -6.83 -53.41 13.28
N PRO A 420 -7.25 -52.41 12.50
CA PRO A 420 -6.48 -51.19 12.33
C PRO A 420 -6.39 -50.39 13.63
N MET A 421 -5.29 -49.63 13.76
CA MET A 421 -5.18 -48.55 14.72
C MET A 421 -5.79 -47.28 14.11
N VAL A 422 -6.61 -46.57 14.88
CA VAL A 422 -7.37 -45.40 14.44
C VAL A 422 -6.97 -44.17 15.25
N THR A 423 -6.86 -43.03 14.58
CA THR A 423 -6.79 -41.70 15.22
C THR A 423 -7.90 -40.81 14.69
N ILE A 424 -8.39 -39.88 15.50
CA ILE A 424 -9.40 -38.89 15.12
C ILE A 424 -8.97 -37.55 15.68
N THR A 425 -9.00 -36.51 14.85
CA THR A 425 -8.97 -35.12 15.29
C THR A 425 -10.23 -34.41 14.81
N ILE A 426 -10.80 -33.55 15.65
CA ILE A 426 -11.87 -32.62 15.29
C ILE A 426 -11.37 -31.22 15.61
N ASP A 427 -11.44 -30.28 14.65
CA ASP A 427 -10.87 -28.93 14.75
C ASP A 427 -9.39 -28.94 15.19
N GLY A 428 -8.65 -29.94 14.73
CA GLY A 428 -7.25 -30.19 15.11
C GLY A 428 -7.03 -30.75 16.52
N VAL A 429 -8.08 -30.92 17.33
CA VAL A 429 -8.03 -31.51 18.68
C VAL A 429 -8.16 -33.02 18.60
N SER A 430 -7.18 -33.76 19.15
CA SER A 430 -7.19 -35.23 19.15
C SER A 430 -8.23 -35.81 20.12
N PHE A 431 -9.00 -36.80 19.66
CA PHE A 431 -10.01 -37.51 20.47
C PHE A 431 -9.41 -38.30 21.62
N THR A 432 -8.22 -38.87 21.41
CA THR A 432 -7.48 -39.66 22.39
C THR A 432 -6.01 -39.27 22.33
N THR A 433 -5.28 -39.44 23.44
CA THR A 433 -3.85 -39.09 23.50
C THR A 433 -2.97 -39.99 22.63
N GLU A 434 -3.45 -41.17 22.28
CA GLU A 434 -2.77 -42.19 21.46
C GLU A 434 -3.79 -42.86 20.55
N ALA A 435 -3.33 -43.47 19.45
CA ALA A 435 -4.18 -44.27 18.58
C ALA A 435 -4.85 -45.44 19.34
N PHE A 436 -6.07 -45.81 18.94
CA PHE A 436 -6.82 -46.92 19.53
C PHE A 436 -7.09 -48.01 18.50
N ALA A 437 -7.20 -49.27 18.94
CA ALA A 437 -7.51 -50.37 18.04
C ALA A 437 -9.02 -50.40 17.71
N ALA A 438 -9.36 -50.63 16.44
CA ALA A 438 -10.72 -50.95 16.01
C ALA A 438 -11.26 -52.23 16.70
N PRO A 439 -12.59 -52.47 16.67
CA PRO A 439 -13.18 -53.68 17.26
C PRO A 439 -12.52 -54.97 16.74
N GLU A 440 -12.40 -56.00 17.59
CA GLU A 440 -11.66 -57.25 17.26
C GLU A 440 -12.14 -57.96 15.97
N ASN A 441 -13.38 -57.75 15.57
CA ASN A 441 -13.97 -58.35 14.36
C ASN A 441 -13.94 -57.43 13.12
N ALA A 442 -13.47 -56.19 13.28
CA ALA A 442 -13.28 -55.21 12.21
C ALA A 442 -11.84 -55.34 11.68
N ILE A 443 -11.58 -56.45 11.01
CA ILE A 443 -10.27 -56.76 10.38
C ILE A 443 -10.29 -56.38 8.90
N GLY A 444 -9.12 -56.12 8.33
CA GLY A 444 -8.98 -55.69 6.95
C GLY A 444 -8.83 -54.17 6.83
N GLY A 445 -9.06 -53.67 5.63
CA GLY A 445 -8.97 -52.25 5.31
C GLY A 445 -10.33 -51.57 5.25
N VAL A 446 -10.33 -50.25 5.10
CA VAL A 446 -11.56 -49.49 4.80
C VAL A 446 -11.96 -49.75 3.35
N SER A 447 -13.23 -50.07 3.15
CA SER A 447 -13.85 -50.46 1.86
C SER A 447 -14.98 -49.51 1.46
N ALA A 448 -15.56 -48.79 2.43
CA ALA A 448 -16.50 -47.71 2.18
C ALA A 448 -16.45 -46.71 3.34
N ILE A 449 -16.75 -45.46 3.03
CA ILE A 449 -16.94 -44.38 3.99
C ILE A 449 -18.37 -43.90 3.85
N ALA A 450 -19.07 -43.72 4.97
CA ALA A 450 -20.44 -43.23 4.96
C ALA A 450 -20.67 -42.17 6.02
N PHE A 451 -21.52 -41.23 5.65
CA PHE A 451 -22.05 -40.16 6.48
C PHE A 451 -23.54 -40.43 6.63
N ARG A 452 -24.01 -40.63 7.85
CA ARG A 452 -25.37 -41.12 8.09
C ARG A 452 -26.10 -40.26 9.09
N PHE A 453 -27.40 -40.11 8.89
CA PHE A 453 -28.26 -39.32 9.75
C PHE A 453 -29.45 -40.18 10.21
N ALA A 454 -29.62 -40.31 11.53
CA ALA A 454 -30.67 -41.08 12.21
C ALA A 454 -30.54 -42.63 12.21
N ASP A 455 -31.68 -43.35 12.25
CA ASP A 455 -31.79 -44.81 12.30
C ASP A 455 -32.90 -45.34 11.39
N ASN A 456 -32.83 -46.63 10.99
CA ASN A 456 -33.74 -47.30 10.05
C ASN A 456 -35.20 -47.48 10.53
N SER A 457 -35.72 -46.58 11.35
CA SER A 457 -37.06 -46.66 11.93
C SER A 457 -37.69 -45.30 12.23
N SER A 458 -37.05 -44.21 11.81
CA SER A 458 -37.47 -42.85 12.10
C SER A 458 -37.55 -42.04 10.82
N VAL A 459 -38.29 -40.92 10.87
CA VAL A 459 -38.27 -39.87 9.86
C VAL A 459 -38.03 -38.58 10.64
N LEU A 460 -37.02 -37.82 10.25
CA LEU A 460 -36.71 -36.53 10.82
C LEU A 460 -37.45 -35.40 10.09
N PRO A 461 -37.69 -34.25 10.76
CA PRO A 461 -38.20 -33.05 10.11
C PRO A 461 -37.30 -32.58 8.96
N GLU A 462 -37.87 -31.83 8.03
CA GLU A 462 -37.16 -31.28 6.86
C GLU A 462 -36.11 -30.24 7.24
N GLU A 463 -36.06 -29.76 8.47
CA GLU A 463 -35.02 -28.82 8.92
C GLU A 463 -33.82 -29.57 9.52
N ALA A 464 -33.97 -30.86 9.82
CA ALA A 464 -32.91 -31.69 10.37
C ALA A 464 -31.95 -32.11 9.26
N THR A 465 -30.66 -31.76 9.41
CA THR A 465 -29.64 -32.09 8.42
C THR A 465 -28.32 -32.53 9.02
N PHE A 466 -27.62 -33.35 8.24
CA PHE A 466 -26.19 -33.58 8.39
C PHE A 466 -25.50 -33.17 7.09
N ALA A 467 -24.78 -32.05 7.14
CA ALA A 467 -24.03 -31.52 6.01
C ALA A 467 -22.56 -31.97 6.08
N VAL A 468 -21.98 -32.25 4.92
CA VAL A 468 -20.60 -32.70 4.76
C VAL A 468 -20.00 -31.99 3.56
N ASP A 469 -18.74 -31.59 3.71
CA ASP A 469 -17.98 -30.84 2.73
C ASP A 469 -16.50 -31.28 2.75
N ASP A 470 -15.73 -30.88 1.74
CA ASP A 470 -14.28 -31.08 1.64
C ASP A 470 -13.83 -32.55 1.85
N VAL A 471 -14.62 -33.51 1.37
CA VAL A 471 -14.34 -34.94 1.60
C VAL A 471 -13.11 -35.33 0.82
N LYS A 472 -12.04 -35.70 1.50
CA LYS A 472 -10.79 -36.18 0.89
C LYS A 472 -10.33 -37.47 1.52
N VAL A 473 -10.07 -38.48 0.69
CA VAL A 473 -9.62 -39.82 1.09
C VAL A 473 -8.24 -40.09 0.51
N THR A 474 -7.34 -40.62 1.34
CA THR A 474 -5.98 -40.99 0.93
C THR A 474 -5.66 -42.44 1.32
N SER A 475 -4.67 -43.01 0.64
CA SER A 475 -4.22 -44.40 0.84
C SER A 475 -3.07 -44.55 1.86
N ASP A 476 -2.67 -43.46 2.51
CA ASP A 476 -1.62 -43.44 3.52
C ASP A 476 -1.94 -42.50 4.69
N VAL A 477 -1.47 -42.83 5.89
CA VAL A 477 -1.70 -42.05 7.12
C VAL A 477 -1.14 -40.63 7.05
N ALA A 478 -0.13 -40.39 6.20
CA ALA A 478 0.48 -39.06 6.03
C ALA A 478 -0.32 -38.16 5.06
N ALA A 479 -1.45 -38.65 4.53
CA ALA A 479 -2.32 -37.94 3.60
C ALA A 479 -1.61 -37.46 2.32
N THR A 480 -0.66 -38.24 1.80
CA THR A 480 0.16 -37.84 0.64
C THR A 480 -0.32 -38.39 -0.70
N THR A 481 -1.09 -39.48 -0.70
CA THR A 481 -1.57 -40.17 -1.90
C THR A 481 -3.09 -40.20 -1.93
N GLU A 482 -3.67 -39.23 -2.62
CA GLU A 482 -5.11 -39.09 -2.81
C GLU A 482 -5.72 -40.27 -3.58
N VAL A 483 -6.88 -40.71 -3.12
CA VAL A 483 -7.71 -41.76 -3.73
C VAL A 483 -9.00 -41.13 -4.28
N PHE A 484 -9.56 -40.18 -3.54
CA PHE A 484 -10.80 -39.50 -3.87
C PHE A 484 -10.85 -38.14 -3.18
N SER A 485 -11.43 -37.15 -3.84
CA SER A 485 -11.83 -35.89 -3.23
C SER A 485 -13.11 -35.38 -3.87
N ASP A 486 -13.97 -34.74 -3.07
CA ASP A 486 -15.14 -34.00 -3.55
C ASP A 486 -15.38 -32.81 -2.60
N ASP A 487 -15.38 -31.61 -3.19
CA ASP A 487 -15.71 -30.32 -2.57
C ASP A 487 -17.15 -29.89 -2.92
N PHE A 488 -17.88 -30.72 -3.65
CA PHE A 488 -19.28 -30.51 -4.08
C PHE A 488 -19.55 -29.26 -4.95
N GLU A 489 -18.53 -28.49 -5.32
CA GLU A 489 -18.68 -27.30 -6.16
C GLU A 489 -18.96 -27.62 -7.63
N SER A 490 -18.66 -28.85 -8.05
CA SER A 490 -18.95 -29.30 -9.42
C SER A 490 -20.43 -29.59 -9.71
N TYR A 491 -21.28 -29.58 -8.67
CA TYR A 491 -22.71 -29.85 -8.77
C TYR A 491 -23.54 -28.56 -8.71
N ALA A 492 -24.78 -28.61 -9.19
CA ALA A 492 -25.74 -27.54 -8.94
C ALA A 492 -26.46 -27.76 -7.61
N ILE A 493 -26.83 -26.66 -6.93
CA ILE A 493 -27.74 -26.72 -5.77
C ILE A 493 -29.01 -27.50 -6.14
N GLY A 494 -29.36 -28.47 -5.31
CA GLY A 494 -30.48 -29.39 -5.49
C GLY A 494 -30.16 -30.65 -6.28
N ASP A 495 -28.94 -30.80 -6.82
CA ASP A 495 -28.54 -32.05 -7.48
C ASP A 495 -28.59 -33.22 -6.48
N SER A 496 -29.19 -34.33 -6.91
CA SER A 496 -29.20 -35.56 -6.12
C SER A 496 -27.82 -36.23 -6.16
N LEU A 497 -27.38 -36.75 -5.01
CA LEU A 497 -26.17 -37.57 -4.87
C LEU A 497 -26.50 -39.08 -4.78
N ASP A 498 -27.78 -39.44 -4.80
CA ASP A 498 -28.31 -40.81 -4.73
C ASP A 498 -28.15 -41.57 -6.07
N SER A 499 -28.55 -42.83 -6.06
CA SER A 499 -28.73 -43.78 -7.16
C SER A 499 -29.58 -43.31 -8.34
N ASP A 500 -30.32 -42.21 -8.21
CA ASP A 500 -31.02 -41.58 -9.32
C ASP A 500 -30.15 -40.61 -10.13
N ASN A 501 -28.94 -40.31 -9.65
CA ASN A 501 -27.89 -39.59 -10.37
C ASN A 501 -26.70 -40.51 -10.68
N ASP A 502 -26.70 -41.12 -11.87
CA ASP A 502 -25.60 -41.97 -12.35
C ASP A 502 -24.23 -41.25 -12.40
N ALA A 503 -24.21 -39.91 -12.43
CA ALA A 503 -22.99 -39.12 -12.45
C ALA A 503 -22.37 -38.92 -11.05
N SER A 504 -23.17 -39.08 -9.98
CA SER A 504 -22.68 -39.00 -8.60
C SER A 504 -21.75 -40.19 -8.31
N PRO A 505 -20.52 -39.96 -7.79
CA PRO A 505 -19.64 -41.04 -7.35
C PRO A 505 -20.14 -41.75 -6.09
N TYR A 506 -21.15 -41.19 -5.41
CA TYR A 506 -21.74 -41.73 -4.18
C TYR A 506 -22.95 -42.64 -4.44
N ASN A 507 -23.42 -42.76 -5.68
CA ASN A 507 -24.72 -43.34 -6.04
C ASN A 507 -24.99 -44.78 -5.51
N SER A 508 -23.97 -45.54 -5.11
CA SER A 508 -24.11 -46.91 -4.62
C SER A 508 -24.48 -46.97 -3.14
N SER A 509 -25.76 -47.10 -2.84
CA SER A 509 -26.33 -47.20 -1.47
C SER A 509 -26.36 -45.88 -0.68
N THR A 510 -26.15 -44.75 -1.34
CA THR A 510 -26.57 -43.44 -0.84
C THR A 510 -28.09 -43.37 -0.85
N SER A 511 -28.67 -42.68 0.13
CA SER A 511 -30.09 -42.40 0.26
C SER A 511 -30.28 -40.99 0.80
N GLU A 512 -31.15 -40.21 0.14
CA GLU A 512 -31.61 -38.92 0.66
C GLU A 512 -30.49 -37.89 0.87
N ALA A 513 -29.48 -37.93 -0.01
CA ALA A 513 -28.41 -36.96 -0.07
C ALA A 513 -28.51 -36.10 -1.33
N SER A 514 -28.35 -34.79 -1.16
CA SER A 514 -28.40 -33.79 -2.24
C SER A 514 -27.40 -32.67 -1.98
N VAL A 515 -27.13 -31.85 -3.00
CA VAL A 515 -26.29 -30.65 -2.86
C VAL A 515 -27.13 -29.46 -2.42
N ALA A 516 -26.63 -28.64 -1.51
CA ALA A 516 -27.29 -27.42 -1.05
C ALA A 516 -26.27 -26.33 -0.71
N ALA A 517 -26.73 -25.10 -0.45
CA ALA A 517 -25.83 -24.01 -0.17
C ALA A 517 -25.25 -24.10 1.24
N ARG A 518 -23.93 -23.94 1.44
CA ARG A 518 -23.26 -24.01 2.75
C ARG A 518 -23.87 -23.04 3.77
N GLY A 519 -24.23 -21.84 3.31
CA GLY A 519 -24.87 -20.80 4.13
C GLY A 519 -26.24 -21.20 4.70
N ASP A 520 -26.91 -22.19 4.12
CA ASP A 520 -28.18 -22.72 4.65
C ASP A 520 -27.99 -23.52 5.95
N PHE A 521 -26.73 -23.88 6.31
CA PHE A 521 -26.44 -24.82 7.39
C PHE A 521 -25.60 -24.26 8.53
N ILE A 522 -25.14 -23.00 8.47
CA ILE A 522 -24.51 -22.35 9.61
C ILE A 522 -25.62 -22.05 10.65
N SER A 523 -25.51 -22.60 11.87
CA SER A 523 -26.34 -22.14 12.99
C SER A 523 -25.85 -20.78 13.43
N ARG A 524 -26.73 -19.81 13.23
CA ARG A 524 -27.37 -19.05 14.31
C ARG A 524 -26.86 -19.45 15.70
N GLY A 525 -25.95 -18.66 16.23
CA GLY A 525 -25.05 -19.06 17.29
C GLY A 525 -25.74 -19.22 18.64
N GLU A 526 -26.02 -20.46 19.05
CA GLU A 526 -26.45 -20.82 20.41
C GLU A 526 -27.62 -19.97 20.97
N GLY A 527 -28.80 -20.11 20.39
CA GLY A 527 -30.06 -19.60 20.94
C GLY A 527 -31.25 -20.40 20.42
N SER A 528 -31.81 -21.29 21.24
CA SER A 528 -32.94 -22.12 20.84
C SER A 528 -34.25 -21.36 20.98
N GLY A 529 -34.69 -20.75 19.89
CA GLY A 529 -36.11 -20.52 19.64
C GLY A 529 -36.33 -19.79 18.35
N ASN A 530 -37.44 -19.08 18.26
CA ASN A 530 -37.81 -18.36 17.05
C ASN A 530 -38.25 -16.95 17.38
N GLN A 531 -37.75 -16.41 18.48
CA GLN A 531 -38.01 -15.05 18.88
C GLN A 531 -36.94 -14.17 18.25
N ILE A 532 -37.37 -13.16 17.51
CA ILE A 532 -36.48 -12.24 16.81
C ILE A 532 -36.86 -10.81 17.16
N ALA A 533 -35.91 -9.89 17.12
CA ALA A 533 -36.24 -8.48 17.15
C ALA A 533 -36.70 -8.02 15.77
N THR A 534 -37.97 -7.65 15.66
CA THR A 534 -38.57 -7.12 14.43
C THR A 534 -38.70 -5.62 14.52
N ILE A 535 -38.07 -4.94 13.56
CA ILE A 535 -38.09 -3.50 13.39
C ILE A 535 -39.04 -3.16 12.24
N THR A 536 -39.91 -2.19 12.47
CA THR A 536 -40.81 -1.62 11.45
C THR A 536 -40.59 -0.11 11.37
N ASP A 537 -40.95 0.51 10.24
CA ASP A 537 -40.91 1.97 10.07
C ASP A 537 -42.27 2.51 9.60
N THR A 538 -43.25 2.48 10.49
CA THR A 538 -44.64 2.89 10.24
C THR A 538 -44.93 4.36 10.57
N ASP A 539 -43.92 5.13 11.03
CA ASP A 539 -44.04 6.55 11.40
C ASP A 539 -42.93 7.39 10.76
N SER A 540 -43.32 8.37 9.95
CA SER A 540 -42.43 9.37 9.33
C SER A 540 -41.62 10.24 10.30
N GLY A 541 -41.81 10.08 11.60
CA GLY A 541 -41.07 10.79 12.65
C GLY A 541 -39.73 10.15 13.02
N ASP A 542 -39.51 8.88 12.66
CA ASP A 542 -38.30 8.13 12.96
C ASP A 542 -37.86 7.27 11.75
N THR A 543 -37.04 6.25 11.96
CA THR A 543 -36.49 5.39 10.90
C THR A 543 -36.85 3.91 11.07
N GLY A 544 -37.59 3.56 12.14
CA GLY A 544 -37.51 2.24 12.77
C GLY A 544 -36.08 1.94 13.22
N GLU A 545 -35.84 1.80 14.52
CA GLU A 545 -34.48 1.58 15.03
C GLU A 545 -34.46 0.66 16.24
N LEU A 546 -33.54 -0.31 16.26
CA LEU A 546 -33.11 -1.01 17.45
C LEU A 546 -31.69 -0.55 17.83
N ARG A 547 -31.51 -0.02 19.04
CA ARG A 547 -30.23 0.57 19.48
C ARG A 547 -29.76 0.00 20.80
N TYR A 548 -28.54 -0.53 20.79
CA TYR A 548 -27.79 -0.86 21.99
C TYR A 548 -26.83 0.29 22.37
N GLN A 549 -26.83 0.69 23.64
CA GLN A 549 -25.85 1.64 24.19
C GLN A 549 -25.00 0.95 25.25
N PHE A 550 -23.67 1.11 25.14
CA PHE A 550 -22.75 0.62 26.16
C PHE A 550 -23.02 1.26 27.52
N SER A 551 -22.68 0.53 28.58
CA SER A 551 -22.82 0.99 29.97
C SER A 551 -22.19 2.37 30.22
N ASP A 552 -22.74 3.13 31.17
CA ASP A 552 -22.27 4.49 31.47
C ASP A 552 -20.76 4.55 31.75
N ASP A 553 -20.18 3.51 32.36
CA ASP A 553 -18.75 3.45 32.66
C ASP A 553 -17.88 3.26 31.40
N LEU A 554 -18.25 2.33 30.52
CA LEU A 554 -17.56 2.12 29.23
C LEU A 554 -17.71 3.32 28.31
N ARG A 555 -18.86 3.98 28.39
CA ARG A 555 -19.19 5.18 27.63
C ARG A 555 -18.51 6.44 28.19
N ALA A 556 -18.35 6.56 29.50
CA ALA A 556 -17.70 7.70 30.14
C ALA A 556 -16.17 7.65 30.06
N ALA A 557 -15.59 6.50 29.74
CA ALA A 557 -14.18 6.40 29.40
C ALA A 557 -13.81 7.38 28.26
N THR A 558 -12.69 8.09 28.42
CA THR A 558 -12.18 9.01 27.39
C THR A 558 -12.01 8.24 26.09
N GLY A 559 -12.79 8.57 25.07
CA GLY A 559 -12.77 7.90 23.77
C GLY A 559 -13.92 6.93 23.51
N GLY A 560 -14.56 6.30 24.51
CA GLY A 560 -15.54 5.21 24.29
C GLY A 560 -14.86 3.83 24.27
N VAL A 561 -15.52 2.81 23.72
CA VAL A 561 -14.93 1.46 23.60
C VAL A 561 -13.97 1.44 22.42
N LEU A 562 -12.67 1.61 22.71
CA LEU A 562 -11.63 1.81 21.69
C LEU A 562 -11.38 0.58 20.81
N ALA A 563 -11.58 -0.63 21.32
CA ALA A 563 -11.51 -1.85 20.52
C ALA A 563 -12.70 -2.74 20.85
N GLY A 564 -13.23 -3.45 19.86
CA GLY A 564 -14.35 -4.34 20.06
C GLY A 564 -14.78 -5.03 18.78
N LYS A 565 -15.78 -5.90 18.93
CA LYS A 565 -16.40 -6.66 17.85
C LYS A 565 -17.90 -6.73 18.12
N VAL A 566 -18.71 -6.66 17.07
CA VAL A 566 -20.11 -7.05 17.09
C VAL A 566 -20.32 -8.17 16.07
N SER A 567 -21.08 -9.19 16.44
CA SER A 567 -21.60 -10.21 15.53
C SER A 567 -23.11 -10.30 15.68
N MET A 568 -23.83 -10.54 14.60
CA MET A 568 -25.29 -10.69 14.59
C MET A 568 -25.75 -11.39 13.32
N SER A 569 -27.01 -11.80 13.31
CA SER A 569 -27.75 -12.14 12.09
C SER A 569 -28.84 -11.11 11.81
N PHE A 570 -29.14 -10.84 10.55
CA PHE A 570 -30.28 -10.02 10.16
C PHE A 570 -31.01 -10.56 8.93
N LYS A 571 -32.30 -10.24 8.83
CA LYS A 571 -33.13 -10.50 7.63
C LYS A 571 -33.93 -9.26 7.31
N LYS A 572 -33.80 -8.76 6.09
CA LYS A 572 -34.60 -7.64 5.57
C LYS A 572 -35.52 -8.16 4.47
N ASP A 573 -36.82 -7.88 4.60
CA ASP A 573 -37.79 -8.24 3.57
C ASP A 573 -37.55 -7.43 2.28
N ASP A 574 -37.99 -7.98 1.14
CA ASP A 574 -38.11 -7.21 -0.10
C ASP A 574 -39.09 -6.06 0.12
N ASP A 575 -38.60 -4.85 -0.06
CA ASP A 575 -39.29 -3.63 0.26
C ASP A 575 -39.59 -2.78 -0.97
N ALA A 576 -39.76 -3.44 -2.13
CA ALA A 576 -40.33 -2.84 -3.33
C ALA A 576 -41.78 -2.37 -3.07
N VAL A 577 -41.92 -1.24 -2.37
CA VAL A 577 -43.18 -0.57 -2.07
C VAL A 577 -43.44 0.49 -3.14
N GLU A 578 -44.62 0.42 -3.76
CA GLU A 578 -45.08 1.45 -4.67
C GLU A 578 -45.46 2.72 -3.88
N ILE A 579 -44.60 3.75 -3.93
CA ILE A 579 -44.86 5.05 -3.31
C ILE A 579 -44.96 6.10 -4.43
N ASN A 580 -46.15 6.69 -4.61
CA ASN A 580 -46.43 7.74 -5.62
C ASN A 580 -46.14 7.33 -7.09
N ASP A 581 -46.59 6.15 -7.53
CA ASP A 581 -46.36 5.60 -8.88
C ASP A 581 -44.86 5.34 -9.23
N ALA A 582 -43.99 5.23 -8.21
CA ALA A 582 -42.59 4.80 -8.34
C ALA A 582 -42.24 3.72 -7.30
N PHE A 583 -41.54 2.68 -7.73
CA PHE A 583 -40.96 1.68 -6.84
C PHE A 583 -39.59 2.20 -6.39
N GLU A 584 -39.46 2.56 -5.12
CA GLU A 584 -38.21 3.01 -4.53
C GLU A 584 -37.90 2.08 -3.34
N PRO A 585 -37.03 1.06 -3.51
CA PRO A 585 -36.60 0.23 -2.39
C PRO A 585 -35.92 1.09 -1.33
N LYS A 586 -36.08 0.76 -0.06
CA LYS A 586 -35.48 1.47 1.07
C LYS A 586 -34.30 0.67 1.61
N ASP A 587 -33.28 1.39 2.03
CA ASP A 587 -32.12 0.72 2.60
C ASP A 587 -32.28 0.57 4.11
N ALA A 588 -31.79 -0.54 4.66
CA ALA A 588 -31.51 -0.67 6.08
C ALA A 588 -30.06 -0.31 6.38
N TYR A 589 -29.72 -0.17 7.66
CA TYR A 589 -28.40 0.23 8.10
C TYR A 589 -27.99 -0.48 9.39
N ILE A 590 -26.72 -0.88 9.45
CA ILE A 590 -26.03 -1.29 10.68
C ILE A 590 -24.95 -0.26 10.96
N THR A 591 -25.06 0.44 12.10
CA THR A 591 -24.23 1.63 12.36
C THR A 591 -23.54 1.57 13.72
N LEU A 592 -22.22 1.77 13.71
CA LEU A 592 -21.37 1.89 14.89
C LEU A 592 -21.09 3.37 15.17
N TYR A 593 -21.72 3.94 16.21
CA TYR A 593 -21.60 5.36 16.54
C TYR A 593 -20.48 5.63 17.55
N ASN A 594 -19.65 6.63 17.28
CA ASN A 594 -18.67 7.19 18.22
C ASN A 594 -19.19 8.37 19.06
N THR A 595 -20.45 8.77 18.87
CA THR A 595 -21.10 9.86 19.63
C THR A 595 -22.46 9.44 20.16
N LEU A 596 -22.89 10.08 21.25
CA LEU A 596 -24.11 9.72 21.99
C LEU A 596 -25.42 10.16 21.34
N ASN A 597 -25.38 11.24 20.55
CA ASN A 597 -26.57 11.94 20.08
C ASN A 597 -26.63 12.04 18.54
N SER A 598 -25.79 11.29 17.82
CA SER A 598 -25.85 11.30 16.35
C SER A 598 -26.95 10.35 15.89
N VAL A 599 -27.89 10.92 15.16
CA VAL A 599 -28.91 10.21 14.36
C VAL A 599 -28.57 10.27 12.86
N GLY A 600 -27.39 10.77 12.51
CA GLY A 600 -26.89 10.87 11.12
C GLY A 600 -25.59 10.11 10.91
N SER A 601 -25.33 9.70 9.66
CA SER A 601 -24.20 8.83 9.26
C SER A 601 -22.83 9.51 9.33
N GLY A 602 -22.75 10.84 9.18
CA GLY A 602 -21.49 11.55 8.94
C GLY A 602 -20.48 11.62 10.10
N ARG A 603 -20.57 10.71 11.08
CA ARG A 603 -19.60 10.50 12.19
C ARG A 603 -19.50 9.02 12.62
N ALA A 604 -20.12 8.09 11.90
CA ALA A 604 -20.08 6.68 12.28
C ALA A 604 -18.68 6.08 12.03
N ILE A 605 -18.28 5.13 12.88
CA ILE A 605 -17.06 4.32 12.71
C ILE A 605 -17.25 3.37 11.53
N ALA A 606 -18.43 2.77 11.44
CA ALA A 606 -18.90 2.00 10.31
C ALA A 606 -20.40 2.25 10.12
N ASP A 607 -20.85 2.38 8.88
CA ASP A 607 -22.26 2.49 8.51
C ASP A 607 -22.54 1.61 7.29
N LEU A 608 -22.85 0.34 7.55
CA LEU A 608 -23.17 -0.65 6.53
C LEU A 608 -24.61 -0.43 6.07
N ARG A 609 -24.77 0.03 4.84
CA ARG A 609 -26.04 0.24 4.16
C ARG A 609 -26.43 -1.02 3.39
N ILE A 610 -27.62 -1.52 3.66
CA ILE A 610 -28.20 -2.74 3.08
C ILE A 610 -29.25 -2.30 2.05
N GLN A 611 -28.91 -2.43 0.78
CA GLN A 611 -29.79 -2.06 -0.34
C GLN A 611 -30.59 -3.27 -0.82
N SER A 612 -31.38 -3.12 -1.88
CA SER A 612 -32.22 -4.19 -2.43
C SER A 612 -31.46 -5.41 -2.97
N GLU A 613 -30.22 -5.23 -3.46
CA GLU A 613 -29.44 -6.31 -4.10
C GLU A 613 -27.97 -6.34 -3.65
N GLN A 614 -27.54 -5.38 -2.83
CA GLN A 614 -26.13 -5.22 -2.45
C GLN A 614 -25.95 -4.56 -1.09
N PHE A 615 -24.75 -4.68 -0.55
CA PHE A 615 -24.27 -3.95 0.61
C PHE A 615 -23.33 -2.81 0.19
N VAL A 616 -23.36 -1.70 0.93
CA VAL A 616 -22.47 -0.55 0.70
C VAL A 616 -21.99 -0.01 2.05
N LEU A 617 -20.69 0.21 2.20
CA LEU A 617 -20.16 0.98 3.33
C LEU A 617 -20.25 2.47 3.00
N ARG A 618 -21.03 3.22 3.78
CA ARG A 618 -21.19 4.67 3.54
C ARG A 618 -19.94 5.43 3.93
N ASP A 619 -19.69 6.52 3.18
CA ASP A 619 -18.54 7.40 3.33
C ASP A 619 -17.20 6.64 3.14
N GLN A 620 -17.25 5.55 2.36
CA GLN A 620 -16.14 4.65 2.00
C GLN A 620 -16.27 4.22 0.52
N ASP A 621 -16.34 5.21 -0.38
CA ASP A 621 -16.71 5.00 -1.80
C ASP A 621 -15.71 4.11 -2.59
N ASP A 622 -14.50 3.89 -2.06
CA ASP A 622 -13.47 3.05 -2.65
C ASP A 622 -13.61 1.56 -2.28
N ILE A 623 -14.53 1.19 -1.38
CA ILE A 623 -14.73 -0.18 -0.92
C ILE A 623 -15.95 -0.81 -1.62
N THR A 624 -15.72 -1.87 -2.37
CA THR A 624 -16.78 -2.71 -2.95
C THR A 624 -17.04 -3.90 -2.04
N VAL A 625 -18.31 -4.15 -1.70
CA VAL A 625 -18.69 -5.34 -0.93
C VAL A 625 -18.95 -6.50 -1.90
N PRO A 626 -18.24 -7.64 -1.77
CA PRO A 626 -18.33 -8.74 -2.74
C PRO A 626 -19.58 -9.60 -2.58
N VAL A 627 -20.21 -9.57 -1.40
CA VAL A 627 -21.38 -10.39 -1.08
C VAL A 627 -22.65 -9.70 -1.61
N PRO A 628 -23.49 -10.37 -2.43
CA PRO A 628 -24.78 -9.83 -2.83
C PRO A 628 -25.79 -9.94 -1.67
N PHE A 629 -26.69 -8.96 -1.55
CA PHE A 629 -27.78 -9.05 -0.59
C PHE A 629 -28.96 -9.82 -1.21
N ARG A 630 -29.59 -10.69 -0.40
CA ARG A 630 -30.74 -11.51 -0.81
C ARG A 630 -31.95 -11.18 0.07
N PRO A 631 -32.94 -10.42 -0.43
CA PRO A 631 -34.11 -10.06 0.35
C PRO A 631 -34.88 -11.27 0.87
N GLY A 632 -35.32 -11.21 2.12
CA GLY A 632 -36.06 -12.29 2.80
C GLY A 632 -35.19 -13.47 3.26
N GLU A 633 -33.88 -13.44 2.98
CA GLU A 633 -32.90 -14.39 3.53
C GLU A 633 -32.18 -13.76 4.73
N TRP A 634 -31.66 -14.62 5.61
CA TRP A 634 -30.81 -14.19 6.71
C TRP A 634 -29.39 -14.02 6.24
N HIS A 635 -28.71 -13.02 6.79
CA HIS A 635 -27.31 -12.74 6.59
C HIS A 635 -26.62 -12.57 7.94
N ASP A 636 -25.40 -13.08 8.05
CA ASP A 636 -24.55 -12.92 9.23
C ASP A 636 -23.57 -11.78 9.01
N VAL A 637 -23.38 -10.92 10.01
CA VAL A 637 -22.41 -9.82 9.94
C VAL A 637 -21.56 -9.77 11.17
N GLU A 638 -20.25 -9.67 10.97
CA GLU A 638 -19.32 -9.27 12.00
C GLU A 638 -18.63 -7.96 11.65
N ILE A 639 -18.56 -7.05 12.61
CA ILE A 639 -17.82 -5.80 12.48
C ILE A 639 -16.88 -5.66 13.67
N SER A 640 -15.57 -5.63 13.41
CA SER A 640 -14.58 -5.32 14.43
C SER A 640 -14.00 -3.93 14.23
N TRP A 641 -13.57 -3.30 15.33
CA TRP A 641 -12.92 -1.99 15.29
C TRP A 641 -11.76 -1.94 16.28
N GLU A 642 -10.72 -1.18 15.92
CA GLU A 642 -9.61 -0.83 16.80
C GLU A 642 -9.19 0.63 16.61
N ALA A 643 -9.27 1.41 17.68
CA ALA A 643 -8.84 2.79 17.78
C ALA A 643 -7.55 2.86 18.62
N PRO A 644 -6.37 3.05 18.01
CA PRO A 644 -5.08 2.97 18.70
C PRO A 644 -4.92 3.91 19.88
N ASP A 645 -5.40 5.15 19.76
CA ASP A 645 -5.21 6.21 20.75
C ASP A 645 -6.47 7.06 21.00
N GLY A 646 -7.56 6.80 20.28
CA GLY A 646 -8.82 7.54 20.34
C GLY A 646 -8.80 8.91 19.64
N ASP A 647 -7.65 9.35 19.13
CA ASP A 647 -7.46 10.59 18.37
C ASP A 647 -7.24 10.29 16.86
N THR A 648 -6.94 9.04 16.49
CA THR A 648 -6.96 8.53 15.11
C THR A 648 -8.28 7.83 14.78
N PRO A 649 -8.77 7.91 13.52
CA PRO A 649 -9.90 7.09 13.08
C PRO A 649 -9.62 5.60 13.30
N PRO A 650 -10.60 4.80 13.74
CA PRO A 650 -10.44 3.37 13.94
C PRO A 650 -10.12 2.62 12.65
N MET A 651 -9.40 1.51 12.78
CA MET A 651 -9.35 0.47 11.76
C MET A 651 -10.55 -0.45 11.96
N VAL A 652 -11.21 -0.84 10.88
CA VAL A 652 -12.45 -1.63 10.87
C VAL A 652 -12.26 -2.84 9.98
N THR A 653 -12.76 -3.99 10.43
CA THR A 653 -13.00 -5.15 9.55
C THR A 653 -14.49 -5.43 9.51
N VAL A 654 -14.96 -5.90 8.36
CA VAL A 654 -16.35 -6.34 8.18
C VAL A 654 -16.32 -7.71 7.50
N THR A 655 -17.08 -8.66 8.02
CA THR A 655 -17.42 -9.91 7.34
C THR A 655 -18.93 -9.97 7.16
N ILE A 656 -19.38 -10.51 6.03
CA ILE A 656 -20.79 -10.77 5.72
C ILE A 656 -20.88 -12.22 5.26
N ASP A 657 -21.73 -13.04 5.87
CA ASP A 657 -21.88 -14.47 5.60
C ASP A 657 -20.54 -15.23 5.67
N GLY A 658 -19.68 -14.83 6.61
CA GLY A 658 -18.33 -15.36 6.76
C GLY A 658 -17.29 -14.80 5.76
N VAL A 659 -17.73 -14.05 4.74
CA VAL A 659 -16.87 -13.47 3.71
C VAL A 659 -16.36 -12.10 4.13
N ALA A 660 -15.05 -11.90 4.13
CA ALA A 660 -14.46 -10.60 4.44
C ALA A 660 -14.77 -9.57 3.33
N VAL A 661 -15.24 -8.38 3.72
CA VAL A 661 -15.48 -7.26 2.80
C VAL A 661 -14.17 -6.73 2.22
N THR A 662 -13.11 -6.72 3.02
CA THR A 662 -11.74 -6.33 2.63
C THR A 662 -10.73 -7.32 3.18
N THR A 663 -9.62 -7.51 2.47
CA THR A 663 -8.53 -8.40 2.90
C THR A 663 -7.75 -7.87 4.10
N GLU A 664 -7.69 -6.55 4.26
CA GLU A 664 -7.06 -5.88 5.40
C GLU A 664 -8.09 -4.96 6.07
N PRO A 665 -7.93 -4.63 7.37
CA PRO A 665 -8.74 -3.64 8.02
C PRO A 665 -8.65 -2.29 7.28
N PHE A 666 -9.78 -1.60 7.09
CA PHE A 666 -9.84 -0.28 6.46
C PHE A 666 -10.04 0.81 7.52
N MET A 667 -9.62 2.03 7.21
CA MET A 667 -9.75 3.14 8.13
C MET A 667 -11.16 3.74 8.07
N SER A 668 -11.79 3.97 9.22
CA SER A 668 -13.02 4.74 9.33
C SER A 668 -12.87 6.17 8.77
N PRO A 669 -13.97 6.88 8.46
CA PRO A 669 -13.90 8.26 7.96
C PRO A 669 -13.10 9.17 8.91
N GLU A 670 -12.40 10.17 8.36
CA GLU A 670 -11.45 11.01 9.12
C GLU A 670 -12.05 11.70 10.37
N ASN A 671 -13.37 11.91 10.38
CA ASN A 671 -14.09 12.57 11.46
C ASN A 671 -14.69 11.60 12.50
N ALA A 672 -14.57 10.29 12.27
CA ALA A 672 -15.01 9.21 13.14
C ALA A 672 -13.94 8.88 14.19
N LEU A 673 -13.61 9.85 15.06
CA LEU A 673 -12.59 9.69 16.10
C LEU A 673 -13.13 8.97 17.35
N GLY A 674 -12.24 8.31 18.09
CA GLY A 674 -12.60 7.57 19.31
C GLY A 674 -13.14 6.17 19.01
N GLY A 675 -13.72 5.55 20.02
CA GLY A 675 -14.30 4.22 19.99
C GLY A 675 -15.83 4.22 19.93
N VAL A 676 -16.40 3.02 19.81
CA VAL A 676 -17.85 2.83 19.71
C VAL A 676 -18.53 3.14 21.05
N ARG A 677 -19.71 3.75 20.97
CA ARG A 677 -20.57 4.12 22.10
C ARG A 677 -21.99 3.58 22.00
N ALA A 678 -22.45 3.34 20.77
CA ALA A 678 -23.74 2.75 20.49
C ALA A 678 -23.68 2.00 19.17
N ILE A 679 -24.50 0.95 19.07
CA ILE A 679 -24.73 0.18 17.85
C ILE A 679 -26.21 0.28 17.54
N ALA A 680 -26.56 0.55 16.28
CA ALA A 680 -27.95 0.69 15.86
C ALA A 680 -28.24 -0.08 14.57
N PHE A 681 -29.43 -0.65 14.52
CA PHE A 681 -30.05 -1.31 13.39
C PHE A 681 -31.22 -0.46 12.95
N ARG A 682 -31.17 0.09 11.73
CA ARG A 682 -32.12 1.11 11.25
C ARG A 682 -32.78 0.62 9.97
N PHE A 683 -34.10 0.71 9.86
CA PHE A 683 -34.79 0.10 8.71
C PHE A 683 -35.00 1.03 7.52
N ALA A 684 -35.09 2.34 7.75
CA ALA A 684 -35.32 3.30 6.66
C ALA A 684 -34.67 4.68 6.92
N ASP A 685 -34.94 5.63 6.01
CA ASP A 685 -34.62 7.05 6.19
C ASP A 685 -35.74 7.81 6.93
N ASN A 686 -35.43 8.96 7.55
CA ASN A 686 -36.37 9.74 8.37
C ASN A 686 -37.58 10.34 7.62
N THR A 687 -37.82 9.94 6.37
CA THR A 687 -38.93 10.44 5.56
C THR A 687 -39.80 9.33 4.98
N ALA A 688 -39.44 8.06 5.20
CA ALA A 688 -40.19 6.91 4.75
C ALA A 688 -41.31 6.55 5.72
N ILE A 689 -42.34 5.87 5.19
CA ILE A 689 -43.31 5.09 5.97
C ILE A 689 -43.48 3.81 5.18
N LEU A 690 -43.07 2.69 5.76
CA LEU A 690 -43.20 1.35 5.19
C LEU A 690 -44.48 0.67 5.69
N PRO A 691 -45.09 -0.20 4.86
CA PRO A 691 -46.11 -1.15 5.32
C PRO A 691 -45.61 -1.98 6.51
N ALA A 692 -46.49 -2.26 7.48
CA ALA A 692 -46.12 -2.95 8.71
C ALA A 692 -45.72 -4.43 8.51
N ASP A 693 -46.01 -5.00 7.34
CA ASP A 693 -45.64 -6.35 6.92
C ASP A 693 -44.27 -6.43 6.23
N ILE A 694 -43.62 -5.30 6.01
CA ILE A 694 -42.23 -5.22 5.55
C ILE A 694 -41.38 -4.92 6.78
N THR A 695 -40.39 -5.77 7.04
CA THR A 695 -39.67 -5.78 8.32
C THR A 695 -38.16 -5.88 8.15
N PHE A 696 -37.44 -5.43 9.18
CA PHE A 696 -36.03 -5.70 9.39
C PHE A 696 -35.85 -6.42 10.70
N ASN A 697 -35.41 -7.67 10.60
CA ASN A 697 -35.31 -8.59 11.70
C ASN A 697 -33.84 -8.75 12.10
N ILE A 698 -33.58 -8.78 13.41
CA ILE A 698 -32.26 -8.93 14.01
C ILE A 698 -32.31 -10.10 14.99
N ASP A 699 -31.25 -10.88 15.01
CA ASP A 699 -31.07 -12.01 15.92
C ASP A 699 -29.59 -12.19 16.31
N ASP A 700 -29.33 -13.02 17.33
CA ASP A 700 -28.00 -13.46 17.77
C ASP A 700 -26.97 -12.34 17.99
N VAL A 701 -27.40 -11.23 18.58
CA VAL A 701 -26.52 -10.07 18.79
C VAL A 701 -25.49 -10.40 19.85
N LYS A 702 -24.20 -10.38 19.52
CA LYS A 702 -23.08 -10.48 20.48
C LYS A 702 -22.15 -9.29 20.32
N ILE A 703 -21.75 -8.68 21.44
CA ILE A 703 -20.91 -7.48 21.49
C ILE A 703 -19.75 -7.74 22.44
N TYR A 704 -18.54 -7.44 21.98
CA TYR A 704 -17.28 -7.66 22.67
C TYR A 704 -16.52 -6.35 22.87
N THR A 705 -15.65 -6.32 23.88
CA THR A 705 -14.79 -5.17 24.21
C THR A 705 -13.33 -5.34 23.76
N ASP A 706 -13.09 -6.31 22.89
CA ASP A 706 -11.86 -6.54 22.16
C ASP A 706 -12.16 -7.00 20.73
N ALA A 707 -11.30 -6.66 19.77
CA ALA A 707 -11.52 -7.00 18.36
C ALA A 707 -11.41 -8.51 18.08
N ALA A 708 -10.73 -9.27 18.94
CA ALA A 708 -10.61 -10.73 18.80
C ALA A 708 -11.89 -11.48 19.23
N GLY A 709 -12.89 -10.80 19.79
CA GLY A 709 -14.15 -11.43 20.20
C GLY A 709 -14.03 -12.33 21.43
N THR A 710 -13.09 -12.05 22.35
CA THR A 710 -12.80 -12.91 23.51
C THR A 710 -13.39 -12.42 24.83
N VAL A 711 -13.78 -11.15 24.92
CA VAL A 711 -14.31 -10.48 26.11
C VAL A 711 -15.72 -9.98 25.83
N LEU A 712 -16.70 -10.85 26.07
CA LEU A 712 -18.12 -10.57 25.90
C LEU A 712 -18.59 -9.46 26.85
N GLU A 713 -19.26 -8.45 26.30
CA GLU A 713 -19.96 -7.39 27.04
C GLU A 713 -21.47 -7.63 27.08
N PHE A 714 -22.04 -8.02 25.95
CA PHE A 714 -23.48 -8.19 25.80
C PHE A 714 -23.80 -9.26 24.77
N GLU A 715 -24.82 -10.05 25.06
CA GLU A 715 -25.44 -10.97 24.11
C GLU A 715 -26.96 -10.93 24.27
N ASP A 716 -27.69 -11.11 23.18
CA ASP A 716 -29.14 -11.28 23.17
C ASP A 716 -29.57 -12.11 21.95
N ASP A 717 -30.15 -13.27 22.23
CA ASP A 717 -30.80 -14.19 21.28
C ASP A 717 -32.33 -14.00 21.26
N PHE A 718 -32.83 -13.01 22.01
CA PHE A 718 -34.25 -12.65 22.15
C PHE A 718 -35.20 -13.73 22.71
N GLU A 719 -34.70 -14.92 23.06
CA GLU A 719 -35.50 -16.02 23.61
C GLU A 719 -35.95 -15.78 25.05
N ALA A 720 -35.36 -14.79 25.71
CA ALA A 720 -35.75 -14.40 27.07
C ALA A 720 -37.04 -13.56 27.13
N TYR A 721 -37.50 -13.01 26.00
CA TYR A 721 -38.68 -12.13 25.94
C TYR A 721 -39.96 -12.93 25.65
N ALA A 722 -41.12 -12.28 25.68
CA ALA A 722 -42.35 -12.84 25.11
C ALA A 722 -42.64 -12.22 23.73
N GLU A 723 -43.31 -12.96 22.85
CA GLU A 723 -43.84 -12.42 21.60
C GLU A 723 -44.71 -11.18 21.88
N GLY A 724 -44.38 -10.08 21.20
CA GLY A 724 -45.00 -8.76 21.34
C GLY A 724 -44.38 -7.86 22.41
N ASP A 725 -43.35 -8.30 23.14
CA ASP A 725 -42.63 -7.43 24.06
C ASP A 725 -41.98 -6.27 23.30
N SER A 726 -42.17 -5.05 23.80
CA SER A 726 -41.55 -3.86 23.24
C SER A 726 -40.07 -3.82 23.61
N LEU A 727 -39.21 -3.51 22.63
CA LEU A 727 -37.80 -3.23 22.86
C LEU A 727 -37.51 -1.71 22.94
N ASP A 728 -38.54 -0.87 22.71
CA ASP A 728 -38.53 0.59 22.69
C ASP A 728 -38.31 1.21 24.09
N THR A 729 -38.13 2.53 24.12
CA THR A 729 -38.09 3.43 25.27
C THR A 729 -39.27 3.30 26.24
N ASP A 730 -40.41 2.76 25.81
CA ASP A 730 -41.56 2.51 26.68
C ASP A 730 -41.38 1.27 27.57
N ASN A 731 -40.43 0.39 27.24
CA ASN A 731 -39.98 -0.70 28.08
C ASN A 731 -38.63 -0.38 28.74
N GLY A 732 -38.68 0.28 29.90
CA GLY A 732 -37.48 0.60 30.68
C GLY A 732 -36.67 -0.60 31.21
N ALA A 733 -37.12 -1.85 30.99
CA ALA A 733 -36.36 -3.06 31.28
C ALA A 733 -35.58 -3.59 30.07
N SER A 734 -35.94 -3.18 28.84
CA SER A 734 -35.21 -3.54 27.63
C SER A 734 -33.78 -2.98 27.68
N PRO A 735 -32.74 -3.78 27.38
CA PRO A 735 -31.38 -3.27 27.24
C PRO A 735 -31.24 -2.30 26.05
N TYR A 736 -32.21 -2.31 25.14
CA TYR A 736 -32.28 -1.45 23.97
C TYR A 736 -33.10 -0.17 24.18
N ASN A 737 -33.57 0.14 25.39
CA ASN A 737 -34.52 1.25 25.66
C ASN A 737 -33.99 2.68 25.41
N SER A 738 -32.88 2.82 24.69
CA SER A 738 -32.08 4.03 24.59
C SER A 738 -32.15 4.65 23.19
N SER A 739 -33.32 5.14 22.80
CA SER A 739 -33.63 5.66 21.45
C SER A 739 -33.91 4.57 20.39
N THR A 740 -34.29 3.38 20.83
CA THR A 740 -35.00 2.41 19.97
C THR A 740 -36.39 2.93 19.65
N PHE A 741 -36.86 2.74 18.43
CA PHE A 741 -38.18 3.12 17.94
C PHE A 741 -38.77 1.98 17.13
N GLN A 742 -40.01 1.58 17.44
CA GLN A 742 -40.79 0.62 16.63
C GLN A 742 -40.12 -0.76 16.46
N ALA A 743 -39.40 -1.21 17.49
CA ALA A 743 -38.87 -2.56 17.58
C ALA A 743 -39.61 -3.37 18.66
N ILE A 744 -40.05 -4.57 18.28
CA ILE A 744 -40.72 -5.53 19.17
C ILE A 744 -40.10 -6.91 18.99
N VAL A 745 -40.32 -7.79 19.95
CA VAL A 745 -40.01 -9.21 19.77
C VAL A 745 -41.16 -9.88 19.02
N THR A 746 -40.87 -10.58 17.92
CA THR A 746 -41.86 -11.41 17.22
C THR A 746 -41.39 -12.85 17.12
N LYS A 747 -42.24 -13.69 16.55
CA LYS A 747 -41.98 -15.09 16.29
C LYS A 747 -41.68 -15.24 14.79
N GLU A 748 -40.51 -15.76 14.42
CA GLU A 748 -40.18 -16.07 13.03
C GLU A 748 -41.18 -17.04 12.39
#